data_AF-A0A6G0HI09-F1
#
_entry.id   AF-A0A6G0HI09-F1
#
_cell.length_a   1.000
_cell.length_b   1.000
_cell.length_c   1.000
_cell.angle_alpha   90.00
_cell.angle_beta   90.00
_cell.angle_gamma   90.00
#
_symmetry.space_group_name_H-M   'P 1'
#
loop_
_entity.id
_entity.type
_entity.pdbx_description
1 polymer ?
#
loop_
_entity_poly.entity_id
_entity_poly.type
_entity_poly.pdbx_seq_one_letter_code
_entity_poly.pdbx_strand_id
1 'polypeptide(L)'
;MASKERLYEVWMLYCTKRDPDYLKLWLEIFISSYERCLDVDFEKPPSRPEEVPPVLTLLPDNILQVLRHQLLQCVQKASDGLEPEQQNLALLLLKFLIIICRNLSNVEEIGTCSYINHIITMTTLYIQQLKSKTKEKEMADQSQAEEFVRHALAFCESLYDPYRNWRHRTCGEQLGTVERSRQKYKAAPLTVEFVPFFYQCFQESEHLKESLKCCLLHLFGAIVAGDQRNALLAISPATMEVLMRVLADCSMGSCSSDEGEDWDSEAPDRKALLTLGCLREVVQRLLASSSDQRQVEIASVLENYFKLLNSDPAAVVAARQQQQQQAKGRVPTLGRHWESRFVALQVNMLDTIRDMFLCSDRPVLQAIFLNSNCFEHLTRLLQNSKLVNARCTAADKDQKDITNNRLLTGERDTQVFQGRLDSLAVATIKALTTVMHKSPAAKEVFKERIGYNHLYEVLTSLGQPSRHLLKELMNMAVEGEHTSVGLLGISNVEPLLLLVQWLPELDSSERQLFTADWLRRLSCLNRQTRATCVNAAMVMRALAALECYQRLHRACAESLLALLGSLGSHSLSARELQRLLGLLRPPESTQAHPYVGPALRALLAMVRKQGLESAMQYFDLSPSMAGIVVPTVQRWPGSAFSFLAWLSLDQDQLGQPSKDKRKAALQFFKIFIPYSFFTPGGTGFEAFISSAGVLVVAVCTKKEYVTVMLPDYCFCDSLWHSIGVVHVPGKRPFGQSLVYIYVDGQQKLSAPLKYPTMTEPFISCCIGSAGHRTTTPPPSQIPDPPFSSATTPTTRSSLGGILSPQTWGGLLGGKSESVTKLISAGTQDSEWGSPTSLQGQLGSVMVFHELLQPNHIKAICSAGPNCISPFKAQESELGDLSTKLLLHYSPKACRNPICLDLSPNTLHGRLTGNKVVNWDIKDMINCVGGLPVLLPILEQLSLVTPDQQASDPAAGSDFITPDVSTPADGDWVILPSNRASEARLEKNLVATFLLVLKHFLQRHPINQENLLHSHGVGTLGALLQKLPAGHVDVSVLVAMQLLIEQVTYEKNQALLQQLHTHLLFNFNIWNKGDFPLRIGHIQYMSTVIKDNRKQFRKNTEFSSFWTPYGFITGRTVTKRAT
;
A
#
# COMPACT_ATOMS: atom_id res chain seq x y z
N MET A 1 1.54 57.31 24.62
CA MET A 1 2.63 58.09 25.29
C MET A 1 2.31 58.27 26.76
N ALA A 2 1.19 58.92 27.11
CA ALA A 2 0.74 59.15 28.50
C ALA A 2 0.83 57.96 29.50
N SER A 3 0.64 56.70 29.07
CA SER A 3 0.81 55.53 29.95
C SER A 3 2.27 55.26 30.35
N LYS A 4 3.25 55.52 29.46
CA LYS A 4 4.67 55.28 29.73
C LYS A 4 5.28 56.33 30.65
N GLU A 5 4.88 57.59 30.48
CA GLU A 5 5.26 58.71 31.35
C GLU A 5 4.75 58.46 32.78
N ARG A 6 3.48 58.09 32.93
CA ARG A 6 2.86 57.75 34.23
C ARG A 6 3.51 56.53 34.90
N LEU A 7 3.93 55.51 34.15
CA LEU A 7 4.69 54.37 34.68
C LEU A 7 6.07 54.80 35.22
N TYR A 8 6.74 55.74 34.57
CA TYR A 8 8.02 56.26 35.04
C TYR A 8 7.88 57.09 36.33
N GLU A 9 6.87 57.97 36.39
CA GLU A 9 6.56 58.78 37.58
C GLU A 9 6.26 57.91 38.82
N VAL A 10 5.40 56.90 38.68
CA VAL A 10 5.03 55.99 39.79
C VAL A 10 6.24 55.14 40.22
N TRP A 11 7.10 54.72 39.29
CA TRP A 11 8.34 54.02 39.66
C TRP A 11 9.31 54.90 40.45
N MET A 12 9.49 56.16 40.04
CA MET A 12 10.35 57.11 40.78
C MET A 12 9.81 57.40 42.18
N LEU A 13 8.49 57.46 42.36
CA LEU A 13 7.85 57.55 43.68
C LEU A 13 8.13 56.29 44.53
N TYR A 14 8.04 55.10 43.95
CA TYR A 14 8.42 53.85 44.63
C TYR A 14 9.90 53.86 45.06
N CYS A 15 10.84 54.20 44.17
CA CYS A 15 12.27 54.27 44.49
C CYS A 15 12.57 55.26 45.62
N THR A 16 11.83 56.38 45.69
CA THR A 16 12.03 57.44 46.69
C THR A 16 11.43 57.07 48.05
N LYS A 17 10.25 56.45 48.08
CA LYS A 17 9.49 56.16 49.32
C LYS A 17 9.61 54.73 49.84
N ARG A 18 9.97 53.77 48.99
CA ARG A 18 10.02 52.30 49.25
C ARG A 18 8.70 51.68 49.77
N ASP A 19 7.58 52.36 49.51
CA ASP A 19 6.25 51.99 49.97
C ASP A 19 5.59 51.02 48.96
N PRO A 20 5.12 49.83 49.39
CA PRO A 20 4.59 48.79 48.51
C PRO A 20 3.34 49.22 47.72
N ASP A 21 2.57 50.21 48.17
CA ASP A 21 1.37 50.65 47.46
C ASP A 21 1.68 51.31 46.12
N TYR A 22 2.82 52.03 46.03
CA TYR A 22 3.29 52.56 44.75
C TYR A 22 3.76 51.46 43.79
N LEU A 23 4.32 50.36 44.30
CA LEU A 23 4.66 49.19 43.48
C LEU A 23 3.41 48.48 42.96
N LYS A 24 2.39 48.33 43.82
CA LYS A 24 1.10 47.76 43.42
C LYS A 24 0.42 48.59 42.33
N LEU A 25 0.33 49.91 42.52
CA LEU A 25 -0.20 50.85 41.53
C LEU A 25 0.58 50.80 40.21
N TRP A 26 1.91 50.67 40.28
CA TRP A 26 2.75 50.51 39.09
C TRP A 26 2.43 49.23 38.32
N LEU A 27 2.29 48.10 39.02
CA LEU A 27 1.92 46.80 38.43
C LEU A 27 0.53 46.86 37.79
N GLU A 28 -0.45 47.47 38.43
CA GLU A 28 -1.82 47.63 37.90
C GLU A 28 -1.84 48.47 36.60
N ILE A 29 -1.10 49.58 36.55
CA ILE A 29 -0.98 50.42 35.33
C ILE A 29 -0.22 49.66 34.22
N PHE A 30 0.77 48.84 34.55
CA PHE A 30 1.50 48.03 33.58
C PHE A 30 0.62 46.91 33.01
N ILE A 31 -0.06 46.16 33.89
CA ILE A 31 -0.91 45.02 33.50
C ILE A 31 -2.08 45.49 32.63
N SER A 32 -2.77 46.57 33.01
CA SER A 32 -3.86 47.16 32.20
C SER A 32 -3.39 47.66 30.82
N SER A 33 -2.12 48.05 30.69
CA SER A 33 -1.53 48.44 29.39
C SER A 33 -1.27 47.24 28.46
N TYR A 34 -1.16 46.02 28.99
CA TYR A 34 -0.82 44.80 28.24
C TYR A 34 -1.79 43.63 28.50
N GLU A 35 -3.02 43.91 28.93
CA GLU A 35 -3.99 42.90 29.36
C GLU A 35 -4.27 41.83 28.29
N ARG A 36 -4.26 42.22 27.00
CA ARG A 36 -4.39 41.30 25.86
C ARG A 36 -3.28 40.24 25.75
N CYS A 37 -2.16 40.41 26.47
CA CYS A 37 -1.06 39.44 26.53
C CYS A 37 -1.26 38.38 27.64
N LEU A 38 -2.20 38.58 28.57
CA LEU A 38 -2.54 37.61 29.62
C LEU A 38 -3.49 36.53 29.08
N ASP A 39 -2.93 35.56 28.38
CA ASP A 39 -3.65 34.36 27.97
C ASP A 39 -3.39 33.20 28.94
N VAL A 40 -4.27 33.11 29.94
CA VAL A 40 -4.28 32.10 31.03
C VAL A 40 -5.27 30.97 30.72
N ASP A 41 -6.00 31.08 29.61
CA ASP A 41 -7.02 30.13 29.19
C ASP A 41 -6.41 29.09 28.26
N PHE A 42 -5.98 27.95 28.82
CA PHE A 42 -5.35 26.84 28.11
C PHE A 42 -6.19 26.26 26.95
N GLU A 43 -7.48 26.59 26.89
CA GLU A 43 -8.43 26.06 25.93
C GLU A 43 -8.55 26.93 24.67
N LYS A 44 -8.19 28.21 24.77
CA LYS A 44 -8.23 29.13 23.63
C LYS A 44 -7.08 28.85 22.66
N PRO A 45 -7.33 28.93 21.33
CA PRO A 45 -6.28 28.83 20.34
C PRO A 45 -5.25 29.95 20.55
N PRO A 46 -3.95 29.66 20.37
CA PRO A 46 -2.88 30.59 20.72
C PRO A 46 -2.97 31.88 19.91
N SER A 47 -3.33 32.98 20.57
CA SER A 47 -3.38 34.30 19.94
C SER A 47 -1.97 34.86 19.71
N ARG A 48 -1.76 35.47 18.53
CA ARG A 48 -0.60 36.33 18.29
C ARG A 48 -0.86 37.67 18.98
N PRO A 49 -0.01 38.14 19.91
CA PRO A 49 -0.19 39.44 20.51
C PRO A 49 0.03 40.53 19.44
N GLU A 50 -0.97 41.40 19.26
CA GLU A 50 -0.89 42.54 18.34
C GLU A 50 0.16 43.57 18.78
N GLU A 51 0.38 43.67 20.08
CA GLU A 51 1.36 44.55 20.71
C GLU A 51 2.35 43.70 21.53
N VAL A 52 3.65 43.78 21.20
CA VAL A 52 4.70 42.98 21.85
C VAL A 52 5.16 43.68 23.14
N PRO A 53 5.15 43.00 24.30
CA PRO A 53 5.64 43.57 25.56
C PRO A 53 7.11 44.02 25.50
N PRO A 54 7.53 44.99 26.33
CA PRO A 54 8.89 45.53 26.30
C PRO A 54 9.95 44.46 26.57
N VAL A 55 11.13 44.66 25.97
CA VAL A 55 12.36 43.93 26.34
C VAL A 55 12.76 44.35 27.76
N LEU A 56 13.36 43.45 28.55
CA LEU A 56 13.80 43.73 29.93
C LEU A 56 14.64 45.01 30.07
N THR A 57 15.46 45.35 29.07
CA THR A 57 16.28 46.57 29.01
C THR A 57 15.50 47.88 28.88
N LEU A 58 14.19 47.82 28.63
CA LEU A 58 13.28 48.97 28.57
C LEU A 58 12.43 49.12 29.84
N LEU A 59 12.63 48.25 30.83
CA LEU A 59 12.02 48.34 32.15
C LEU A 59 12.97 49.04 33.13
N PRO A 60 12.46 49.54 34.28
CA PRO A 60 13.30 50.26 35.21
C PRO A 60 14.38 49.38 35.88
N ASP A 61 15.56 49.97 36.12
CA ASP A 61 16.67 49.28 36.77
C ASP A 61 16.28 48.68 38.13
N ASN A 62 16.85 47.49 38.42
CA ASN A 62 16.60 46.69 39.63
C ASN A 62 15.17 46.15 39.80
N ILE A 63 14.25 46.33 38.84
CA ILE A 63 12.87 45.82 38.96
C ILE A 63 12.82 44.32 39.26
N LEU A 64 13.63 43.52 38.57
CA LEU A 64 13.76 42.07 38.80
C LEU A 64 14.16 41.76 40.26
N GLN A 65 15.10 42.51 40.83
CA GLN A 65 15.51 42.33 42.23
C GLN A 65 14.40 42.68 43.22
N VAL A 66 13.62 43.73 42.94
CA VAL A 66 12.45 44.12 43.74
C VAL A 66 11.39 43.01 43.71
N LEU A 67 11.04 42.51 42.53
CA LEU A 67 10.09 41.41 42.36
C LEU A 67 10.54 40.14 43.09
N ARG A 68 11.85 39.84 43.06
CA ARG A 68 12.43 38.68 43.77
C ARG A 68 12.24 38.80 45.27
N HIS A 69 12.48 39.98 45.82
CA HIS A 69 12.34 40.24 47.26
C HIS A 69 10.87 40.17 47.69
N GLN A 70 9.95 40.76 46.92
CA GLN A 70 8.51 40.71 47.20
C GLN A 70 7.96 39.28 47.10
N LEU A 71 8.29 38.53 46.04
CA LEU A 71 7.89 37.12 45.92
C LEU A 71 8.44 36.26 47.07
N LEU A 72 9.68 36.49 47.51
CA LEU A 72 10.24 35.78 48.66
C LEU A 72 9.48 36.10 49.97
N GLN A 73 9.09 37.36 50.19
CA GLN A 73 8.26 37.74 51.34
C GLN A 73 6.87 37.08 51.28
N CYS A 74 6.24 36.99 50.10
CA CYS A 74 4.99 36.26 49.92
C CYS A 74 5.14 34.76 50.27
N VAL A 75 6.24 34.11 49.85
CA VAL A 75 6.51 32.70 50.17
C VAL A 75 6.72 32.48 51.66
N GLN A 76 7.49 33.34 52.32
CA GLN A 76 7.78 33.23 53.74
C GLN A 76 6.54 33.41 54.64
N LYS A 77 5.53 34.15 54.18
CA LYS A 77 4.27 34.34 54.90
C LYS A 77 3.18 33.32 54.51
N ALA A 78 3.39 32.56 53.44
CA ALA A 78 2.42 31.58 52.95
C ALA A 78 2.26 30.35 53.86
N SER A 79 3.28 30.02 54.66
CA SER A 79 3.19 28.97 55.69
C SER A 79 2.22 29.32 56.82
N ASP A 80 2.02 30.62 57.08
CA ASP A 80 1.37 31.12 58.29
C ASP A 80 -0.09 31.55 58.02
N GLY A 81 -0.51 31.52 56.76
CA GLY A 81 -1.80 32.01 56.25
C GLY A 81 -1.67 33.38 55.58
N LEU A 82 -1.99 33.48 54.29
CA LEU A 82 -1.87 34.74 53.55
C LEU A 82 -3.07 35.66 53.76
N GLU A 83 -2.80 36.87 54.25
CA GLU A 83 -3.71 38.02 54.15
C GLU A 83 -4.12 38.29 52.69
N PRO A 84 -5.39 38.66 52.39
CA PRO A 84 -5.90 38.81 51.02
C PRO A 84 -5.15 39.87 50.21
N GLU A 85 -4.61 40.91 50.86
CA GLU A 85 -3.77 41.92 50.22
C GLU A 85 -2.46 41.33 49.67
N GLN A 86 -1.87 40.37 50.37
CA GLN A 86 -0.64 39.68 49.96
C GLN A 86 -0.91 38.64 48.88
N GLN A 87 -2.09 37.99 48.90
CA GLN A 87 -2.54 37.13 47.80
C GLN A 87 -2.71 37.93 46.51
N ASN A 88 -3.35 39.11 46.59
CA ASN A 88 -3.52 40.01 45.45
C ASN A 88 -2.16 40.53 44.93
N LEU A 89 -1.24 40.94 45.81
CA LEU A 89 0.11 41.33 45.40
C LEU A 89 0.85 40.17 44.69
N ALA A 90 0.79 38.95 45.22
CA ALA A 90 1.40 37.78 44.59
C ALA A 90 0.81 37.50 43.20
N LEU A 91 -0.51 37.67 43.03
CA LEU A 91 -1.20 37.53 41.75
C LEU A 91 -0.81 38.62 40.73
N LEU A 92 -0.65 39.88 41.16
CA LEU A 92 -0.17 40.98 40.31
C LEU A 92 1.28 40.75 39.86
N LEU A 93 2.16 40.33 40.78
CA LEU A 93 3.55 39.96 40.46
C LEU A 93 3.61 38.83 39.41
N LEU A 94 2.71 37.85 39.52
CA LEU A 94 2.62 36.72 38.59
C LEU A 94 2.05 37.11 37.22
N LYS A 95 0.98 37.92 37.18
CA LYS A 95 0.42 38.52 35.94
C LYS A 95 1.50 39.33 35.19
N PHE A 96 2.27 40.14 35.91
CA PHE A 96 3.40 40.89 35.35
C PHE A 96 4.47 39.99 34.71
N LEU A 97 4.87 38.92 35.41
CA LEU A 97 5.85 37.95 34.89
C LEU A 97 5.36 37.22 33.63
N ILE A 98 4.08 36.82 33.56
CA ILE A 98 3.48 36.22 32.35
C ILE A 98 3.61 37.17 31.16
N ILE A 99 3.22 38.45 31.33
CA ILE A 99 3.26 39.46 30.25
C ILE A 99 4.67 39.59 29.68
N ILE A 100 5.69 39.70 30.54
CA ILE A 100 7.08 39.89 30.07
C ILE A 100 7.60 38.66 29.34
N CYS A 101 7.24 37.44 29.78
CA CYS A 101 7.59 36.20 29.09
C CYS A 101 6.94 36.06 27.70
N ARG A 102 5.88 36.81 27.37
CA ARG A 102 5.33 36.84 26.00
C ARG A 102 6.29 37.48 25.00
N ASN A 103 7.23 38.31 25.45
CA ASN A 103 8.38 38.69 24.63
C ASN A 103 9.50 37.66 24.80
N LEU A 104 9.70 36.86 23.74
CA LEU A 104 10.56 35.69 23.72
C LEU A 104 12.04 35.96 24.05
N SER A 105 12.52 37.19 23.91
CA SER A 105 13.90 37.54 24.31
C SER A 105 14.11 37.53 25.82
N ASN A 106 13.04 37.71 26.61
CA ASN A 106 13.12 37.85 28.06
C ASN A 106 13.11 36.49 28.79
N VAL A 107 12.73 35.40 28.10
CA VAL A 107 12.48 34.08 28.71
C VAL A 107 13.72 33.46 29.32
N GLU A 108 14.87 33.56 28.64
CA GLU A 108 16.13 32.96 29.11
C GLU A 108 16.61 33.65 30.40
N GLU A 109 16.59 34.98 30.45
CA GLU A 109 16.96 35.77 31.63
C GLU A 109 16.02 35.48 32.82
N ILE A 110 14.70 35.48 32.62
CA ILE A 110 13.72 35.18 33.68
C ILE A 110 13.86 33.72 34.15
N GLY A 111 14.13 32.79 33.24
CA GLY A 111 14.34 31.37 33.53
C GLY A 111 15.56 31.07 34.41
N THR A 112 16.58 31.93 34.40
CA THR A 112 17.74 31.80 35.31
C THR A 112 17.48 32.32 36.73
N CYS A 113 16.39 33.06 36.95
CA CYS A 113 16.09 33.67 38.24
C CYS A 113 15.30 32.74 39.18
N SER A 114 15.48 32.88 40.50
CA SER A 114 14.84 31.98 41.49
C SER A 114 13.31 32.14 41.65
N TYR A 115 12.64 32.91 40.80
CA TYR A 115 11.18 33.10 40.85
C TYR A 115 10.43 31.78 40.71
N ILE A 116 10.93 30.87 39.88
CA ILE A 116 10.21 29.66 39.51
C ILE A 116 10.08 28.68 40.69
N ASN A 117 11.13 28.50 41.50
CA ASN A 117 11.06 27.68 42.73
C ASN A 117 10.12 28.33 43.76
N HIS A 118 10.18 29.65 43.91
CA HIS A 118 9.26 30.40 44.79
C HIS A 118 7.79 30.19 44.36
N ILE A 119 7.51 30.29 43.05
CA ILE A 119 6.15 30.12 42.50
C ILE A 119 5.69 28.65 42.58
N ILE A 120 6.55 27.66 42.32
CA ILE A 120 6.22 26.23 42.49
C ILE A 120 5.91 25.93 43.96
N THR A 121 6.71 26.45 44.89
CA THR A 121 6.47 26.31 46.35
C THR A 121 5.10 26.88 46.73
N MET A 122 4.80 28.12 46.32
CA MET A 122 3.49 28.75 46.54
C MET A 122 2.33 27.94 45.95
N THR A 123 2.49 27.48 44.71
CA THR A 123 1.48 26.68 44.00
C THR A 123 1.23 25.34 44.72
N THR A 124 2.29 24.73 45.27
CA THR A 124 2.18 23.51 46.07
C THR A 124 1.36 23.74 47.34
N LEU A 125 1.63 24.83 48.07
CA LEU A 125 0.88 25.20 49.28
C LEU A 125 -0.59 25.50 48.98
N TYR A 126 -0.89 26.28 47.93
CA TYR A 126 -2.28 26.53 47.52
C TYR A 126 -3.01 25.24 47.09
N ILE A 127 -2.35 24.32 46.37
CA ILE A 127 -2.95 23.03 46.01
C ILE A 127 -3.21 22.17 47.26
N GLN A 128 -2.34 22.21 48.27
CA GLN A 128 -2.59 21.53 49.55
C GLN A 128 -3.77 22.14 50.32
N GLN A 129 -3.89 23.48 50.36
CA GLN A 129 -5.03 24.18 50.97
C GLN A 129 -6.36 23.83 50.26
N LEU A 130 -6.36 23.80 48.92
CA LEU A 130 -7.51 23.39 48.11
C LEU A 130 -7.92 21.92 48.35
N LYS A 131 -6.97 21.03 48.63
CA LYS A 131 -7.26 19.63 49.02
C LYS A 131 -7.85 19.48 50.42
N SER A 132 -7.50 20.37 51.38
CA SER A 132 -7.82 20.19 52.80
C SER A 132 -9.13 20.85 53.27
N LYS A 133 -9.60 21.93 52.63
CA LYS A 133 -10.84 22.65 53.04
C LYS A 133 -12.11 21.94 52.51
N THR A 134 -12.58 20.88 53.18
CA THR A 134 -13.89 20.26 52.88
C THR A 134 -15.02 20.83 53.75
N LYS A 135 -16.15 21.19 53.10
CA LYS A 135 -17.45 21.73 53.62
C LYS A 135 -17.61 23.26 53.75
N GLU A 136 -18.43 23.80 52.84
CA GLU A 136 -19.51 24.80 53.03
C GLU A 136 -19.22 26.17 53.69
N LYS A 137 -17.98 26.55 53.97
CA LYS A 137 -17.62 27.97 54.25
C LYS A 137 -16.48 28.45 53.37
N GLU A 138 -16.61 29.70 52.92
CA GLU A 138 -15.65 30.47 52.10
C GLU A 138 -15.54 30.09 50.60
N MET A 139 -16.65 30.24 49.85
CA MET A 139 -16.62 30.22 48.37
C MET A 139 -15.74 31.32 47.74
N ALA A 140 -15.43 32.41 48.46
CA ALA A 140 -14.62 33.51 47.94
C ALA A 140 -13.11 33.17 47.88
N ASP A 141 -12.57 32.61 48.94
CA ASP A 141 -11.12 32.29 49.06
C ASP A 141 -10.69 31.19 48.08
N GLN A 142 -11.57 30.22 47.82
CA GLN A 142 -11.30 29.15 46.84
C GLN A 142 -11.09 29.71 45.43
N SER A 143 -11.81 30.77 45.05
CA SER A 143 -11.69 31.41 43.74
C SER A 143 -10.32 32.09 43.55
N GLN A 144 -9.82 32.80 44.57
CA GLN A 144 -8.52 33.48 44.49
C GLN A 144 -7.35 32.49 44.46
N ALA A 145 -7.41 31.41 45.26
CA ALA A 145 -6.43 30.33 45.21
C ALA A 145 -6.43 29.60 43.86
N GLU A 146 -7.62 29.29 43.29
CA GLU A 146 -7.72 28.68 41.96
C GLU A 146 -7.23 29.64 40.85
N GLU A 147 -7.51 30.94 40.96
CA GLU A 147 -6.98 31.96 40.05
C GLU A 147 -5.44 32.01 40.09
N PHE A 148 -4.83 32.07 41.28
CA PHE A 148 -3.38 32.06 41.44
C PHE A 148 -2.75 30.79 40.83
N VAL A 149 -3.31 29.61 41.10
CA VAL A 149 -2.81 28.34 40.55
C VAL A 149 -2.88 28.34 39.01
N ARG A 150 -3.99 28.78 38.39
CA ARG A 150 -4.06 28.85 36.91
C ARG A 150 -3.02 29.81 36.32
N HIS A 151 -2.82 30.98 36.93
CA HIS A 151 -1.79 31.93 36.51
C HIS A 151 -0.38 31.34 36.69
N ALA A 152 -0.12 30.57 37.75
CA ALA A 152 1.19 29.96 37.99
C ALA A 152 1.51 28.89 36.94
N LEU A 153 0.52 28.09 36.53
CA LEU A 153 0.66 27.13 35.45
C LEU A 153 0.87 27.84 34.09
N ALA A 154 0.17 28.95 33.82
CA ALA A 154 0.34 29.73 32.59
C ALA A 154 1.71 30.45 32.50
N PHE A 155 2.26 30.86 33.65
CA PHE A 155 3.64 31.35 33.75
C PHE A 155 4.65 30.24 33.41
N CYS A 156 4.48 29.06 34.00
CA CYS A 156 5.34 27.90 33.70
C CYS A 156 5.24 27.47 32.22
N GLU A 157 4.04 27.50 31.61
CA GLU A 157 3.87 27.26 30.17
C GLU A 157 4.66 28.29 29.35
N SER A 158 4.59 29.56 29.71
CA SER A 158 5.27 30.66 28.99
C SER A 158 6.81 30.57 29.07
N LEU A 159 7.35 29.91 30.11
CA LEU A 159 8.79 29.66 30.25
C LEU A 159 9.26 28.38 29.55
N TYR A 160 8.48 27.30 29.64
CA TYR A 160 8.88 25.98 29.15
C TYR A 160 8.44 25.66 27.72
N ASP A 161 7.41 26.33 27.20
CA ASP A 161 6.99 26.32 25.79
C ASP A 161 6.68 27.75 25.30
N PRO A 162 7.70 28.61 25.11
CA PRO A 162 7.50 30.02 24.76
C PRO A 162 6.71 30.26 23.46
N TYR A 163 6.80 29.29 22.54
CA TYR A 163 6.10 29.29 21.25
C TYR A 163 4.72 28.61 21.32
N ARG A 164 4.32 28.06 22.47
CA ARG A 164 3.06 27.31 22.68
C ARG A 164 2.84 26.21 21.63
N ASN A 165 3.91 25.50 21.30
CA ASN A 165 3.91 24.34 20.43
C ASN A 165 2.85 23.30 20.85
N TRP A 166 2.62 23.14 22.15
CA TRP A 166 1.57 22.26 22.68
C TRP A 166 0.16 22.74 22.29
N ARG A 167 -0.19 24.01 22.53
CA ARG A 167 -1.52 24.54 22.22
C ARG A 167 -1.84 24.45 20.72
N HIS A 168 -0.89 24.81 19.86
CA HIS A 168 -1.03 24.64 18.41
C HIS A 168 -1.39 23.18 18.04
N ARG A 169 -0.70 22.20 18.62
CA ARG A 169 -0.94 20.76 18.38
C ARG A 169 -2.21 20.21 19.01
N THR A 170 -2.70 20.75 20.13
CA THR A 170 -4.03 20.41 20.66
C THR A 170 -5.16 20.97 19.79
N CYS A 171 -4.91 22.08 19.08
CA CYS A 171 -5.82 22.65 18.07
C CYS A 171 -5.70 22.00 16.68
N GLY A 172 -4.85 20.96 16.51
CA GLY A 172 -4.66 20.26 15.24
C GLY A 172 -3.64 20.89 14.28
N GLU A 173 -2.98 21.98 14.66
CA GLU A 173 -1.93 22.62 13.85
C GLU A 173 -0.57 21.93 14.05
N GLN A 174 -0.12 21.18 13.05
CA GLN A 174 1.13 20.42 13.12
C GLN A 174 2.31 21.18 12.48
N LEU A 175 3.05 21.93 13.31
CA LEU A 175 4.31 22.58 12.92
C LEU A 175 5.38 21.57 12.46
N GLY A 176 5.99 21.84 11.31
CA GLY A 176 7.02 20.99 10.74
C GLY A 176 8.36 21.05 11.48
N THR A 177 9.19 20.02 11.36
CA THR A 177 10.56 20.00 11.93
C THR A 177 11.42 21.17 11.44
N VAL A 178 11.23 21.59 10.19
CA VAL A 178 11.89 22.77 9.60
C VAL A 178 11.44 24.07 10.27
N GLU A 179 10.17 24.20 10.65
CA GLU A 179 9.64 25.39 11.31
C GLU A 179 10.11 25.46 12.76
N ARG A 180 10.21 24.31 13.44
CA ARG A 180 10.87 24.18 14.74
C ARG A 180 12.34 24.58 14.69
N SER A 181 13.09 24.16 13.67
CA SER A 181 14.50 24.60 13.51
C SER A 181 14.68 26.10 13.24
N ARG A 182 13.60 26.84 12.97
CA ARG A 182 13.59 28.31 12.81
C ARG A 182 13.25 29.04 14.12
N GLN A 183 12.90 28.33 15.19
CA GLN A 183 12.66 28.92 16.51
C GLN A 183 14.00 29.42 17.09
N LYS A 184 14.13 30.75 17.20
CA LYS A 184 15.39 31.43 17.56
C LYS A 184 15.70 31.40 19.06
N TYR A 185 14.65 31.48 19.90
CA TYR A 185 14.77 31.55 21.36
C TYR A 185 14.55 30.17 21.97
N LYS A 186 15.20 29.88 23.10
CA LYS A 186 15.06 28.59 23.80
C LYS A 186 14.12 28.71 24.99
N ALA A 187 13.57 27.58 25.41
CA ALA A 187 12.84 27.50 26.67
C ALA A 187 13.79 27.59 27.87
N ALA A 188 13.27 28.06 29.01
CA ALA A 188 13.99 28.04 30.28
C ALA A 188 14.31 26.60 30.72
N PRO A 189 15.44 26.32 31.41
CA PRO A 189 15.76 24.98 31.89
C PRO A 189 14.77 24.50 32.96
N LEU A 190 14.33 23.23 32.86
CA LEU A 190 13.38 22.63 33.81
C LEU A 190 13.97 22.54 35.23
N THR A 191 13.17 22.96 36.22
CA THR A 191 13.51 22.85 37.64
C THR A 191 13.39 21.41 38.15
N VAL A 192 14.31 21.00 39.03
CA VAL A 192 14.30 19.66 39.65
C VAL A 192 13.08 19.41 40.54
N GLU A 193 12.45 20.47 41.04
CA GLU A 193 11.24 20.44 41.88
C GLU A 193 9.97 20.06 41.08
N PHE A 194 9.97 20.20 39.75
CA PHE A 194 8.78 19.98 38.93
C PHE A 194 8.24 18.54 38.97
N VAL A 195 9.12 17.52 38.90
CA VAL A 195 8.68 16.11 38.90
C VAL A 195 8.04 15.70 40.23
N PRO A 196 8.63 16.00 41.41
CA PRO A 196 7.96 15.83 42.70
C PRO A 196 6.64 16.60 42.81
N PHE A 197 6.61 17.87 42.39
CA PHE A 197 5.41 18.70 42.38
C PHE A 197 4.27 18.07 41.57
N PHE A 198 4.54 17.69 40.32
CA PHE A 198 3.56 17.07 39.43
C PHE A 198 3.03 15.75 40.01
N TYR A 199 3.90 14.92 40.58
CA TYR A 199 3.49 13.68 41.23
C TYR A 199 2.57 13.92 42.44
N GLN A 200 2.94 14.85 43.33
CA GLN A 200 2.14 15.23 44.51
C GLN A 200 0.77 15.83 44.15
N CYS A 201 0.67 16.56 43.04
CA CYS A 201 -0.63 17.07 42.57
C CYS A 201 -1.64 15.94 42.35
N PHE A 202 -1.21 14.82 41.77
CA PHE A 202 -2.08 13.68 41.42
C PHE A 202 -2.20 12.59 42.51
N GLN A 203 -1.29 12.53 43.49
CA GLN A 203 -1.21 11.43 44.47
C GLN A 203 -2.42 11.31 45.44
N GLU A 204 -3.20 12.39 45.60
CA GLU A 204 -4.38 12.45 46.49
C GLU A 204 -5.47 13.32 45.83
N SER A 205 -5.86 12.97 44.60
CA SER A 205 -6.52 13.92 43.68
C SER A 205 -8.05 13.92 43.67
N GLU A 206 -8.73 13.17 44.54
CA GLU A 206 -10.20 13.11 44.57
C GLU A 206 -10.86 14.48 44.82
N HIS A 207 -10.19 15.38 45.55
CA HIS A 207 -10.72 16.71 45.92
C HIS A 207 -10.26 17.87 45.02
N LEU A 208 -9.37 17.63 44.04
CA LEU A 208 -8.90 18.69 43.14
C LEU A 208 -9.84 18.85 41.93
N LYS A 209 -10.27 20.09 41.66
CA LYS A 209 -11.18 20.40 40.54
C LYS A 209 -10.61 19.95 39.18
N GLU A 210 -11.51 19.48 38.33
CA GLU A 210 -11.22 18.92 37.01
C GLU A 210 -10.47 19.90 36.08
N SER A 211 -10.87 21.18 36.10
CA SER A 211 -10.22 22.29 35.39
C SER A 211 -8.70 22.35 35.67
N LEU A 212 -8.31 22.25 36.93
CA LEU A 212 -6.91 22.29 37.36
C LEU A 212 -6.13 21.04 36.94
N LYS A 213 -6.74 19.85 36.97
CA LYS A 213 -6.14 18.62 36.45
C LYS A 213 -5.85 18.74 34.96
N CYS A 214 -6.77 19.30 34.18
CA CYS A 214 -6.56 19.61 32.76
C CYS A 214 -5.42 20.63 32.58
N CYS A 215 -5.37 21.73 33.36
CA CYS A 215 -4.28 22.72 33.29
C CYS A 215 -2.90 22.09 33.59
N LEU A 216 -2.81 21.19 34.57
CA LEU A 216 -1.57 20.45 34.88
C LEU A 216 -1.13 19.54 33.72
N LEU A 217 -2.07 18.86 33.05
CA LEU A 217 -1.79 18.07 31.86
C LEU A 217 -1.35 18.95 30.68
N HIS A 218 -1.97 20.12 30.49
CA HIS A 218 -1.52 21.10 29.49
C HIS A 218 -0.08 21.58 29.77
N LEU A 219 0.26 21.86 31.03
CA LEU A 219 1.64 22.24 31.40
C LEU A 219 2.64 21.11 31.14
N PHE A 220 2.30 19.86 31.48
CA PHE A 220 3.17 18.71 31.17
C PHE A 220 3.37 18.55 29.65
N GLY A 221 2.27 18.64 28.88
CA GLY A 221 2.30 18.63 27.42
C GLY A 221 3.16 19.76 26.85
N ALA A 222 3.09 20.97 27.40
CA ALA A 222 3.94 22.12 27.05
C ALA A 222 5.43 21.83 27.30
N ILE A 223 5.80 21.35 28.50
CA ILE A 223 7.19 21.03 28.85
C ILE A 223 7.78 19.98 27.89
N VAL A 224 7.00 18.96 27.51
CA VAL A 224 7.42 17.94 26.55
C VAL A 224 7.40 18.46 25.09
N ALA A 225 6.49 19.37 24.74
CA ALA A 225 6.39 19.93 23.39
C ALA A 225 7.40 21.06 23.10
N GLY A 226 7.92 21.73 24.13
CA GLY A 226 8.92 22.81 24.05
C GLY A 226 10.34 22.32 23.73
N ASP A 227 11.22 22.27 24.73
CA ASP A 227 12.63 21.87 24.55
C ASP A 227 12.90 20.37 24.81
N GLN A 228 13.84 19.80 24.03
CA GLN A 228 14.19 18.38 24.10
C GLN A 228 14.83 17.98 25.44
N ARG A 229 15.67 18.85 26.03
CA ARG A 229 16.33 18.56 27.31
C ARG A 229 15.32 18.57 28.45
N ASN A 230 14.40 19.53 28.44
CA ASN A 230 13.32 19.61 29.43
C ASN A 230 12.39 18.40 29.33
N ALA A 231 12.03 17.98 28.12
CA ALA A 231 11.23 16.77 27.90
C ALA A 231 11.90 15.53 28.54
N LEU A 232 13.20 15.30 28.31
CA LEU A 232 13.92 14.15 28.88
C LEU A 232 14.10 14.20 30.40
N LEU A 233 14.04 15.38 31.02
CA LEU A 233 14.03 15.53 32.49
C LEU A 233 12.63 15.32 33.08
N ALA A 234 11.58 15.78 32.41
CA ALA A 234 10.18 15.61 32.83
C ALA A 234 9.66 14.17 32.65
N ILE A 235 10.15 13.45 31.63
CA ILE A 235 9.81 12.05 31.38
C ILE A 235 10.60 11.18 32.37
N SER A 236 9.92 10.73 33.41
CA SER A 236 10.45 9.85 34.46
C SER A 236 9.45 8.73 34.76
N PRO A 237 9.86 7.63 35.41
CA PRO A 237 8.93 6.55 35.77
C PRO A 237 7.72 7.05 36.57
N ALA A 238 7.92 8.00 37.49
CA ALA A 238 6.87 8.58 38.31
C ALA A 238 5.86 9.41 37.51
N THR A 239 6.31 10.22 36.54
CA THR A 239 5.37 10.98 35.69
C THR A 239 4.62 10.05 34.72
N MET A 240 5.26 9.00 34.20
CA MET A 240 4.59 8.02 33.35
C MET A 240 3.54 7.20 34.11
N GLU A 241 3.82 6.82 35.36
CA GLU A 241 2.84 6.16 36.22
C GLU A 241 1.61 7.05 36.46
N VAL A 242 1.79 8.36 36.70
CA VAL A 242 0.69 9.31 36.85
C VAL A 242 -0.17 9.40 35.58
N LEU A 243 0.44 9.53 34.39
CA LEU A 243 -0.33 9.58 33.13
C LEU A 243 -1.12 8.28 32.88
N MET A 244 -0.51 7.12 33.12
CA MET A 244 -1.20 5.84 32.98
C MET A 244 -2.34 5.68 34.00
N ARG A 245 -2.15 6.16 35.23
CA ARG A 245 -3.18 6.16 36.29
C ARG A 245 -4.34 7.09 35.95
N VAL A 246 -4.08 8.30 35.45
CA VAL A 246 -5.13 9.23 35.00
C VAL A 246 -5.99 8.63 33.88
N LEU A 247 -5.37 7.95 32.90
CA LEU A 247 -6.12 7.23 31.86
C LEU A 247 -6.95 6.07 32.44
N ALA A 248 -6.40 5.33 33.41
CA ALA A 248 -7.08 4.23 34.10
C ALA A 248 -8.21 4.67 35.05
N ASP A 249 -8.19 5.91 35.55
CA ASP A 249 -9.30 6.42 36.36
C ASP A 249 -10.39 7.06 35.47
N CYS A 250 -10.01 7.68 34.35
CA CYS A 250 -10.94 8.10 33.29
C CYS A 250 -11.72 6.93 32.66
N SER A 251 -11.13 5.72 32.60
CA SER A 251 -11.83 4.54 32.08
C SER A 251 -12.95 4.03 32.99
N MET A 252 -12.97 4.46 34.26
CA MET A 252 -13.83 3.90 35.32
C MET A 252 -14.97 4.83 35.76
N GLY A 253 -14.93 6.10 35.35
CA GLY A 253 -15.94 7.11 35.69
C GLY A 253 -15.94 7.48 37.17
N SER A 254 -15.10 8.43 37.58
CA SER A 254 -15.07 8.91 38.97
C SER A 254 -16.36 9.63 39.36
N CYS A 255 -17.01 9.20 40.45
CA CYS A 255 -18.14 9.92 41.04
C CYS A 255 -17.67 11.20 41.77
N SER A 256 -17.41 12.28 41.04
CA SER A 256 -17.35 13.63 41.60
C SER A 256 -18.77 14.22 41.65
N SER A 257 -19.31 14.40 42.84
CA SER A 257 -20.44 15.30 43.08
C SER A 257 -20.02 16.75 42.80
N ASP A 258 -20.98 17.57 42.38
CA ASP A 258 -20.85 19.02 42.14
C ASP A 258 -19.96 19.45 40.97
N GLU A 259 -20.43 19.20 39.74
CA GLU A 259 -20.75 20.29 38.79
C GLU A 259 -21.68 19.77 37.68
N GLY A 260 -22.52 20.64 37.13
CA GLY A 260 -23.62 20.28 36.24
C GLY A 260 -23.22 20.03 34.78
N GLU A 261 -22.28 19.12 34.54
CA GLU A 261 -21.94 18.67 33.18
C GLU A 261 -22.93 17.59 32.70
N ASP A 262 -23.25 17.58 31.40
CA ASP A 262 -24.27 16.71 30.80
C ASP A 262 -24.00 15.22 31.07
N TRP A 263 -24.82 14.63 31.94
CA TRP A 263 -24.81 13.20 32.28
C TRP A 263 -25.12 12.27 31.09
N ASP A 264 -25.54 12.85 29.97
CA ASP A 264 -25.88 12.19 28.70
C ASP A 264 -24.73 12.21 27.68
N SER A 265 -23.57 12.83 27.98
CA SER A 265 -22.47 12.92 27.02
C SER A 265 -21.72 11.59 26.82
N GLU A 266 -21.83 11.07 25.61
CA GLU A 266 -21.33 9.76 25.19
C GLU A 266 -19.83 9.76 24.78
N ALA A 267 -19.13 10.88 25.05
CA ALA A 267 -17.75 11.18 24.66
C ALA A 267 -16.72 10.80 25.76
N PRO A 268 -15.43 10.60 25.41
CA PRO A 268 -14.38 10.35 26.40
C PRO A 268 -14.00 11.63 27.16
N ASP A 269 -13.52 11.45 28.41
CA ASP A 269 -13.07 12.55 29.27
C ASP A 269 -12.01 13.43 28.60
N ARG A 270 -12.13 14.75 28.77
CA ARG A 270 -11.14 15.72 28.31
C ARG A 270 -9.74 15.44 28.86
N LYS A 271 -9.63 15.07 30.14
CA LYS A 271 -8.38 14.59 30.77
C LYS A 271 -7.74 13.47 29.97
N ALA A 272 -8.54 12.50 29.51
CA ALA A 272 -8.03 11.34 28.80
C ALA A 272 -7.45 11.75 27.44
N LEU A 273 -8.17 12.58 26.67
CA LEU A 273 -7.68 13.11 25.39
C LEU A 273 -6.37 13.91 25.56
N LEU A 274 -6.28 14.78 26.58
CA LEU A 274 -5.06 15.52 26.90
C LEU A 274 -3.91 14.58 27.28
N THR A 275 -4.18 13.55 28.07
CA THR A 275 -3.17 12.56 28.51
C THR A 275 -2.68 11.70 27.34
N LEU A 276 -3.56 11.31 26.42
CA LEU A 276 -3.18 10.64 25.17
C LEU A 276 -2.30 11.54 24.29
N GLY A 277 -2.66 12.82 24.16
CA GLY A 277 -1.81 13.82 23.52
C GLY A 277 -0.43 13.93 24.16
N CYS A 278 -0.34 13.90 25.50
CA CYS A 278 0.93 13.90 26.22
C CYS A 278 1.75 12.65 25.91
N LEU A 279 1.16 11.45 25.97
CA LEU A 279 1.85 10.19 25.67
C LEU A 279 2.36 10.13 24.22
N ARG A 280 1.60 10.66 23.24
CA ARG A 280 2.07 10.82 21.85
C ARG A 280 3.36 11.64 21.81
N GLU A 281 3.40 12.77 22.52
CA GLU A 281 4.58 13.64 22.57
C GLU A 281 5.77 12.98 23.28
N VAL A 282 5.52 12.26 24.38
CA VAL A 282 6.55 11.48 25.08
C VAL A 282 7.20 10.47 24.13
N VAL A 283 6.42 9.69 23.38
CA VAL A 283 6.96 8.70 22.43
C VAL A 283 7.75 9.37 21.31
N GLN A 284 7.25 10.48 20.74
CA GLN A 284 7.99 11.23 19.71
C GLN A 284 9.30 11.84 20.24
N ARG A 285 9.31 12.35 21.47
CA ARG A 285 10.50 12.94 22.12
C ARG A 285 11.54 11.90 22.52
N LEU A 286 11.12 10.75 23.03
CA LEU A 286 12.02 9.63 23.31
C LEU A 286 12.63 9.08 22.00
N LEU A 287 11.84 8.95 20.93
CA LEU A 287 12.35 8.45 19.64
C LEU A 287 13.45 9.36 19.07
N ALA A 288 13.34 10.68 19.26
CA ALA A 288 14.32 11.66 18.82
C ALA A 288 15.60 11.75 19.68
N SER A 289 15.67 11.06 20.83
CA SER A 289 16.86 11.02 21.70
C SER A 289 17.67 9.73 21.53
N SER A 290 18.95 9.77 21.92
CA SER A 290 19.78 8.57 22.07
C SER A 290 19.39 7.79 23.34
N SER A 291 19.59 6.45 23.36
CA SER A 291 19.22 5.62 24.54
C SER A 291 19.92 6.10 25.82
N ASP A 292 21.19 6.49 25.74
CA ASP A 292 22.00 6.91 26.89
C ASP A 292 21.46 8.16 27.61
N GLN A 293 20.55 8.90 26.97
CA GLN A 293 19.92 10.12 27.50
C GLN A 293 18.49 9.89 28.03
N ARG A 294 17.96 8.66 27.96
CA ARG A 294 16.58 8.34 28.35
C ARG A 294 16.52 7.82 29.79
N GLN A 295 15.63 8.40 30.59
CA GLN A 295 15.26 7.84 31.90
C GLN A 295 14.22 6.71 31.79
N VAL A 296 13.48 6.65 30.69
CA VAL A 296 12.38 5.70 30.44
C VAL A 296 12.49 5.20 29.01
N GLU A 297 12.48 3.88 28.81
CA GLU A 297 12.50 3.30 27.47
C GLU A 297 11.09 3.18 26.87
N ILE A 298 10.98 3.44 25.57
CA ILE A 298 9.70 3.47 24.82
C ILE A 298 8.93 2.16 24.99
N ALA A 299 9.63 1.01 25.01
CA ALA A 299 9.04 -0.31 25.21
C ALA A 299 8.23 -0.41 26.52
N SER A 300 8.73 0.17 27.62
CA SER A 300 8.05 0.16 28.93
C SER A 300 6.77 1.00 28.94
N VAL A 301 6.79 2.14 28.25
CA VAL A 301 5.61 3.00 28.07
C VAL A 301 4.54 2.26 27.24
N LEU A 302 4.94 1.63 26.13
CA LEU A 302 4.04 0.84 25.29
C LEU A 302 3.49 -0.40 26.01
N GLU A 303 4.29 -1.08 26.82
CA GLU A 303 3.82 -2.24 27.59
C GLU A 303 2.70 -1.86 28.56
N ASN A 304 2.88 -0.77 29.31
CA ASN A 304 1.83 -0.26 30.21
C ASN A 304 0.62 0.28 29.44
N TYR A 305 0.84 0.89 28.28
CA TYR A 305 -0.22 1.34 27.39
C TYR A 305 -1.08 0.18 26.86
N PHE A 306 -0.44 -0.91 26.41
CA PHE A 306 -1.14 -2.10 25.90
C PHE A 306 -1.81 -2.92 27.01
N LYS A 307 -1.25 -2.92 28.23
CA LYS A 307 -1.91 -3.47 29.44
C LYS A 307 -3.20 -2.71 29.74
N LEU A 308 -3.17 -1.37 29.71
CA LEU A 308 -4.37 -0.55 29.92
C LEU A 308 -5.39 -0.73 28.80
N LEU A 309 -4.95 -0.76 27.53
CA LEU A 309 -5.83 -0.98 26.38
C LEU A 309 -6.60 -2.33 26.48
N ASN A 310 -5.97 -3.35 27.06
CA ASN A 310 -6.53 -4.70 27.23
C ASN A 310 -7.09 -4.97 28.64
N SER A 311 -7.13 -4.01 29.55
CA SER A 311 -7.59 -4.25 30.92
C SER A 311 -9.09 -4.58 30.95
N ASP A 312 -9.51 -5.56 31.75
CA ASP A 312 -10.92 -5.80 32.06
C ASP A 312 -11.36 -4.90 33.23
N PRO A 313 -12.20 -3.88 33.01
CA PRO A 313 -12.58 -2.94 34.06
C PRO A 313 -13.33 -3.60 35.22
N ALA A 314 -14.07 -4.69 34.97
CA ALA A 314 -14.76 -5.43 36.03
C ALA A 314 -13.78 -6.14 36.97
N ALA A 315 -12.68 -6.68 36.44
CA ALA A 315 -11.61 -7.27 37.25
C ALA A 315 -10.86 -6.20 38.07
N VAL A 316 -10.68 -4.99 37.52
CA VAL A 316 -10.08 -3.85 38.23
C VAL A 316 -10.97 -3.35 39.37
N VAL A 317 -12.30 -3.30 39.19
CA VAL A 317 -13.23 -3.02 40.30
C VAL A 317 -13.14 -4.08 41.39
N ALA A 318 -13.17 -5.38 41.02
CA ALA A 318 -13.11 -6.47 41.99
C ALA A 318 -11.80 -6.45 42.81
N ALA A 319 -10.66 -6.17 42.16
CA ALA A 319 -9.37 -6.02 42.83
C ALA A 319 -9.35 -4.79 43.78
N ARG A 320 -9.83 -3.61 43.33
CA ARG A 320 -9.93 -2.42 44.19
C ARG A 320 -10.89 -2.65 45.37
N GLN A 321 -12.00 -3.37 45.20
CA GLN A 321 -12.92 -3.73 46.28
C GLN A 321 -12.27 -4.65 47.34
N GLN A 322 -11.48 -5.64 46.94
CA GLN A 322 -10.71 -6.46 47.89
C GLN A 322 -9.64 -5.63 48.62
N GLN A 323 -8.98 -4.71 47.93
CA GLN A 323 -7.90 -3.89 48.51
C GLN A 323 -8.42 -2.78 49.45
N GLN A 324 -9.64 -2.27 49.22
CA GLN A 324 -10.28 -1.26 50.08
C GLN A 324 -11.07 -1.84 51.27
N GLN A 325 -11.21 -3.16 51.44
CA GLN A 325 -11.88 -3.74 52.62
C GLN A 325 -11.17 -3.46 53.97
N GLN A 326 -9.98 -2.84 53.96
CA GLN A 326 -9.28 -2.34 55.15
C GLN A 326 -9.41 -0.82 55.40
N ALA A 327 -10.06 -0.05 54.51
CA ALA A 327 -10.23 1.40 54.65
C ALA A 327 -11.69 1.82 54.45
N LYS A 328 -12.23 2.69 55.33
CA LYS A 328 -13.63 3.16 55.29
C LYS A 328 -13.90 4.18 54.16
N GLY A 329 -13.73 3.77 52.90
CA GLY A 329 -14.13 4.52 51.71
C GLY A 329 -15.48 4.05 51.14
N ARG A 330 -16.18 4.92 50.39
CA ARG A 330 -17.36 4.51 49.60
C ARG A 330 -16.93 3.54 48.49
N VAL A 331 -17.69 2.47 48.29
CA VAL A 331 -17.48 1.56 47.16
C VAL A 331 -17.78 2.30 45.85
N PRO A 332 -16.84 2.37 44.88
CA PRO A 332 -17.13 2.95 43.58
C PRO A 332 -18.12 2.08 42.80
N THR A 333 -19.29 2.61 42.51
CA THR A 333 -20.30 1.99 41.65
C THR A 333 -20.13 2.48 40.21
N LEU A 334 -19.97 1.57 39.26
CA LEU A 334 -19.87 1.88 37.84
C LEU A 334 -21.12 2.64 37.33
N GLY A 335 -20.93 3.78 36.68
CA GLY A 335 -22.02 4.60 36.13
C GLY A 335 -22.69 3.96 34.91
N ARG A 336 -23.96 4.26 34.64
CA ARG A 336 -24.81 3.56 33.64
C ARG A 336 -24.23 3.43 32.21
N HIS A 337 -23.33 4.32 31.78
CA HIS A 337 -22.73 4.33 30.44
C HIS A 337 -21.20 4.08 30.43
N TRP A 338 -20.63 3.50 31.50
CA TRP A 338 -19.19 3.29 31.63
C TRP A 338 -18.59 2.47 30.47
N GLU A 339 -19.28 1.42 30.00
CA GLU A 339 -18.85 0.56 28.89
C GLU A 339 -18.71 1.35 27.59
N SER A 340 -19.68 2.22 27.30
CA SER A 340 -19.71 3.07 26.11
C SER A 340 -18.56 4.10 26.11
N ARG A 341 -18.26 4.69 27.28
CA ARG A 341 -17.10 5.59 27.47
C ARG A 341 -15.77 4.85 27.41
N PHE A 342 -15.69 3.62 27.92
CA PHE A 342 -14.48 2.79 27.84
C PHE A 342 -14.13 2.41 26.40
N VAL A 343 -15.10 1.94 25.61
CA VAL A 343 -14.89 1.64 24.18
C VAL A 343 -14.48 2.90 23.41
N ALA A 344 -15.07 4.05 23.70
CA ALA A 344 -14.65 5.32 23.10
C ALA A 344 -13.20 5.70 23.48
N LEU A 345 -12.77 5.47 24.72
CA LEU A 345 -11.38 5.65 25.14
C LEU A 345 -10.44 4.71 24.39
N GLN A 346 -10.79 3.42 24.26
CA GLN A 346 -9.99 2.44 23.49
C GLN A 346 -9.85 2.83 22.02
N VAL A 347 -10.91 3.35 21.38
CA VAL A 347 -10.84 3.90 20.01
C VAL A 347 -9.84 5.06 19.92
N ASN A 348 -9.92 6.02 20.85
CA ASN A 348 -8.99 7.15 20.89
C ASN A 348 -7.54 6.71 21.20
N MET A 349 -7.33 5.66 21.99
CA MET A 349 -6.01 5.06 22.19
C MET A 349 -5.45 4.49 20.87
N LEU A 350 -6.26 3.76 20.10
CA LEU A 350 -5.86 3.23 18.79
C LEU A 350 -5.57 4.33 17.77
N ASP A 351 -6.35 5.42 17.76
CA ASP A 351 -6.07 6.61 16.96
C ASP A 351 -4.77 7.31 17.40
N THR A 352 -4.47 7.34 18.70
CA THR A 352 -3.20 7.89 19.23
C THR A 352 -2.00 7.06 18.77
N ILE A 353 -2.10 5.73 18.68
CA ILE A 353 -1.05 4.89 18.07
C ILE A 353 -0.78 5.33 16.64
N ARG A 354 -1.82 5.62 15.84
CA ARG A 354 -1.64 6.11 14.47
C ARG A 354 -0.87 7.44 14.45
N ASP A 355 -1.21 8.36 15.35
CA ASP A 355 -0.53 9.65 15.47
C ASP A 355 0.93 9.54 15.93
N MET A 356 1.28 8.54 16.76
CA MET A 356 2.68 8.27 17.14
C MET A 356 3.56 7.95 15.91
N PHE A 357 2.98 7.31 14.88
CA PHE A 357 3.67 7.00 13.62
C PHE A 357 3.80 8.19 12.65
N LEU A 358 3.33 9.40 13.03
CA LEU A 358 3.61 10.67 12.34
C LEU A 358 4.99 11.24 12.73
N CYS A 359 6.03 10.41 12.66
CA CYS A 359 7.41 10.71 13.04
C CYS A 359 8.39 10.53 11.87
N SER A 360 9.60 11.09 11.99
CA SER A 360 10.68 10.96 10.99
C SER A 360 11.14 9.52 10.82
N ASP A 361 11.34 8.82 11.93
CA ASP A 361 12.06 7.55 12.01
C ASP A 361 11.10 6.37 12.23
N ARG A 362 10.05 6.35 11.41
CA ARG A 362 9.01 5.32 11.39
C ARG A 362 9.53 3.87 11.49
N PRO A 363 10.61 3.45 10.77
CA PRO A 363 11.08 2.07 10.83
C PRO A 363 11.60 1.64 12.21
N VAL A 364 12.21 2.57 12.97
CA VAL A 364 12.68 2.32 14.33
C VAL A 364 11.50 2.14 15.26
N LEU A 365 10.49 3.02 15.16
CA LEU A 365 9.26 2.89 15.95
C LEU A 365 8.49 1.59 15.61
N GLN A 366 8.43 1.21 14.33
CA GLN A 366 7.85 -0.06 13.88
C GLN A 366 8.56 -1.24 14.55
N ALA A 367 9.90 -1.26 14.57
CA ALA A 367 10.67 -2.32 15.24
C ALA A 367 10.40 -2.40 16.76
N ILE A 368 10.27 -1.25 17.44
CA ILE A 368 9.93 -1.20 18.88
C ILE A 368 8.53 -1.78 19.14
N PHE A 369 7.53 -1.41 18.33
CA PHE A 369 6.16 -1.93 18.44
C PHE A 369 6.10 -3.46 18.18
N LEU A 370 6.85 -3.96 17.19
CA LEU A 370 6.96 -5.39 16.91
C LEU A 370 7.60 -6.16 18.07
N ASN A 371 8.62 -5.59 18.71
CA ASN A 371 9.27 -6.16 19.89
C ASN A 371 8.37 -6.12 21.14
N SER A 372 7.46 -5.14 21.25
CA SER A 372 6.47 -5.06 22.33
C SER A 372 5.20 -5.87 22.06
N ASN A 373 5.24 -6.86 21.15
CA ASN A 373 4.13 -7.76 20.82
C ASN A 373 2.82 -7.02 20.49
N CYS A 374 2.91 -5.90 19.75
CA CYS A 374 1.76 -5.04 19.50
C CYS A 374 0.63 -5.75 18.77
N PHE A 375 0.93 -6.70 17.88
CA PHE A 375 -0.07 -7.43 17.13
C PHE A 375 -0.90 -8.32 18.05
N GLU A 376 -0.24 -9.03 18.96
CA GLU A 376 -0.87 -9.94 19.93
C GLU A 376 -1.78 -9.15 20.90
N HIS A 377 -1.38 -7.92 21.26
CA HIS A 377 -2.22 -7.00 22.04
C HIS A 377 -3.42 -6.44 21.26
N LEU A 378 -3.28 -6.18 19.96
CA LEU A 378 -4.38 -5.67 19.11
C LEU A 378 -5.38 -6.77 18.74
N THR A 379 -4.93 -7.99 18.47
CA THR A 379 -5.82 -9.14 18.23
C THR A 379 -6.54 -9.58 19.51
N ARG A 380 -5.87 -9.54 20.68
CA ARG A 380 -6.52 -9.80 21.98
C ARG A 380 -7.60 -8.76 22.32
N LEU A 381 -7.41 -7.49 21.96
CA LEU A 381 -8.43 -6.45 22.13
C LEU A 381 -9.73 -6.80 21.39
N LEU A 382 -9.63 -7.31 20.15
CA LEU A 382 -10.79 -7.79 19.38
C LEU A 382 -11.42 -9.05 19.99
N GLN A 383 -10.65 -9.94 20.61
CA GLN A 383 -11.20 -11.10 21.33
C GLN A 383 -11.92 -10.67 22.61
N ASN A 384 -11.38 -9.68 23.34
CA ASN A 384 -11.95 -9.17 24.58
C ASN A 384 -13.26 -8.39 24.36
N SER A 385 -13.40 -7.67 23.24
CA SER A 385 -14.63 -6.91 22.95
C SER A 385 -15.87 -7.81 22.83
N LYS A 386 -15.70 -9.08 22.43
CA LYS A 386 -16.75 -10.11 22.49
C LYS A 386 -17.24 -10.41 23.91
N LEU A 387 -16.34 -10.44 24.90
CA LEU A 387 -16.71 -10.65 26.31
C LEU A 387 -17.51 -9.46 26.85
N VAL A 388 -17.17 -8.24 26.44
CA VAL A 388 -17.94 -7.04 26.77
C VAL A 388 -19.34 -7.14 26.15
N ASN A 389 -19.46 -7.42 24.85
CA ASN A 389 -20.76 -7.59 24.17
C ASN A 389 -21.64 -8.65 24.85
N ALA A 390 -21.05 -9.80 25.23
CA ALA A 390 -21.76 -10.85 25.96
C ALA A 390 -22.32 -10.37 27.31
N ARG A 391 -21.56 -9.55 28.06
CA ARG A 391 -22.02 -8.96 29.34
C ARG A 391 -23.19 -8.00 29.12
N CYS A 392 -23.14 -7.12 28.12
CA CYS A 392 -24.23 -6.21 27.78
C CYS A 392 -25.53 -6.98 27.47
N THR A 393 -25.46 -8.01 26.61
CA THR A 393 -26.64 -8.83 26.25
C THR A 393 -27.19 -9.69 27.39
N ALA A 394 -26.41 -9.94 28.44
CA ALA A 394 -26.87 -10.62 29.65
C ALA A 394 -27.57 -9.64 30.60
N ALA A 395 -27.00 -8.45 30.84
CA ALA A 395 -27.62 -7.41 31.67
C ALA A 395 -29.00 -6.97 31.13
N ASP A 396 -29.15 -6.89 29.80
CA ASP A 396 -30.43 -6.61 29.13
C ASP A 396 -31.50 -7.71 29.30
N LYS A 397 -31.10 -8.94 29.67
CA LYS A 397 -32.05 -10.02 30.00
C LYS A 397 -32.53 -9.90 31.44
N ASP A 398 -31.61 -9.74 32.39
CA ASP A 398 -31.95 -9.60 33.81
C ASP A 398 -32.83 -8.34 34.08
N GLN A 399 -32.65 -7.28 33.27
CA GLN A 399 -33.45 -6.05 33.37
C GLN A 399 -34.87 -6.19 32.78
N LYS A 400 -35.11 -7.14 31.86
CA LYS A 400 -36.43 -7.38 31.26
C LYS A 400 -37.42 -8.02 32.23
N ASP A 401 -36.94 -8.80 33.19
CA ASP A 401 -37.78 -9.44 34.20
C ASP A 401 -38.23 -8.49 35.33
N ILE A 402 -37.63 -7.29 35.44
CA ILE A 402 -37.88 -6.35 36.55
C ILE A 402 -38.69 -5.10 36.12
N THR A 403 -38.69 -4.71 34.84
CA THR A 403 -39.33 -3.45 34.40
C THR A 403 -40.16 -3.57 33.12
N ASN A 404 -41.37 -4.08 33.26
CA ASN A 404 -42.37 -4.15 32.19
C ASN A 404 -43.04 -2.77 31.95
N ASN A 405 -42.27 -1.77 31.49
CA ASN A 405 -42.75 -0.46 30.99
C ASN A 405 -41.62 0.42 30.41
N ARG A 406 -41.04 0.05 29.24
CA ARG A 406 -40.20 0.93 28.37
C ARG A 406 -39.85 0.29 27.00
N LEU A 407 -40.87 -0.11 26.23
CA LEU A 407 -40.72 -0.83 24.95
C LEU A 407 -40.27 0.02 23.73
N LEU A 408 -39.66 1.20 23.93
CA LEU A 408 -39.28 2.13 22.84
C LEU A 408 -37.84 2.68 22.89
N THR A 409 -37.07 2.40 23.95
CA THR A 409 -35.67 2.87 24.07
C THR A 409 -34.63 1.78 23.90
N GLY A 410 -34.85 0.56 24.44
CA GLY A 410 -33.82 -0.49 24.46
C GLY A 410 -33.35 -1.03 23.10
N GLU A 411 -34.15 -0.89 22.03
CA GLU A 411 -33.72 -1.25 20.66
C GLU A 411 -32.74 -0.23 20.06
N ARG A 412 -32.68 1.01 20.58
CA ARG A 412 -31.70 2.01 20.12
C ARG A 412 -30.36 1.82 20.80
N ASP A 413 -30.37 1.61 22.12
CA ASP A 413 -29.14 1.52 22.93
C ASP A 413 -28.28 0.31 22.50
N THR A 414 -28.92 -0.82 22.20
CA THR A 414 -28.26 -2.03 21.67
C THR A 414 -27.66 -1.83 20.27
N GLN A 415 -28.32 -1.07 19.38
CA GLN A 415 -27.77 -0.72 18.06
C GLN A 415 -26.59 0.26 18.15
N VAL A 416 -26.66 1.25 19.06
CA VAL A 416 -25.57 2.20 19.31
C VAL A 416 -24.34 1.48 19.85
N PHE A 417 -24.50 0.53 20.77
CA PHE A 417 -23.39 -0.23 21.32
C PHE A 417 -22.70 -1.11 20.26
N GLN A 418 -23.46 -1.82 19.42
CA GLN A 418 -22.90 -2.58 18.30
C GLN A 418 -22.13 -1.67 17.32
N GLY A 419 -22.63 -0.46 17.04
CA GLY A 419 -21.91 0.52 16.23
C GLY A 419 -20.58 1.00 16.83
N ARG A 420 -20.44 1.00 18.16
CA ARG A 420 -19.19 1.31 18.87
C ARG A 420 -18.22 0.11 18.89
N LEU A 421 -18.71 -1.13 18.93
CA LEU A 421 -17.85 -2.31 18.73
C LEU A 421 -17.31 -2.37 17.29
N ASP A 422 -18.14 -2.01 16.30
CA ASP A 422 -17.72 -1.87 14.91
C ASP A 422 -16.65 -0.77 14.74
N SER A 423 -16.77 0.37 15.46
CA SER A 423 -15.78 1.44 15.41
C SER A 423 -14.46 1.04 16.09
N LEU A 424 -14.50 0.24 17.16
CA LEU A 424 -13.32 -0.38 17.78
C LEU A 424 -12.61 -1.36 16.82
N ALA A 425 -13.36 -2.20 16.11
CA ALA A 425 -12.81 -3.08 15.09
C ALA A 425 -12.14 -2.29 13.95
N VAL A 426 -12.82 -1.27 13.43
CA VAL A 426 -12.30 -0.33 12.43
C VAL A 426 -11.01 0.36 12.90
N ALA A 427 -10.98 0.88 14.13
CA ALA A 427 -9.80 1.53 14.71
C ALA A 427 -8.63 0.55 14.88
N THR A 428 -8.91 -0.70 15.25
CA THR A 428 -7.89 -1.75 15.40
C THR A 428 -7.27 -2.14 14.06
N ILE A 429 -8.10 -2.31 13.02
CA ILE A 429 -7.63 -2.56 11.64
C ILE A 429 -6.81 -1.36 11.12
N LYS A 430 -7.20 -0.12 11.43
CA LYS A 430 -6.39 1.08 11.12
C LYS A 430 -5.04 1.10 11.86
N ALA A 431 -5.00 0.74 13.14
CA ALA A 431 -3.76 0.65 13.90
C ALA A 431 -2.82 -0.42 13.32
N LEU A 432 -3.33 -1.64 13.05
CA LEU A 432 -2.59 -2.71 12.38
C LEU A 432 -2.05 -2.29 11.01
N THR A 433 -2.89 -1.63 10.19
CA THR A 433 -2.48 -1.08 8.88
C THR A 433 -1.36 -0.05 9.05
N THR A 434 -1.44 0.81 10.06
CA THR A 434 -0.41 1.82 10.33
C THR A 434 0.93 1.20 10.73
N VAL A 435 0.91 0.18 11.60
CA VAL A 435 2.13 -0.56 11.97
C VAL A 435 2.75 -1.27 10.75
N MET A 436 1.95 -1.87 9.87
CA MET A 436 2.44 -2.58 8.67
C MET A 436 2.83 -1.66 7.49
N HIS A 437 2.32 -0.43 7.43
CA HIS A 437 2.48 0.49 6.30
C HIS A 437 3.94 0.64 5.84
N LYS A 438 4.18 0.34 4.56
CA LYS A 438 5.46 0.36 3.85
C LYS A 438 6.56 -0.50 4.49
N SER A 439 6.20 -1.47 5.32
CA SER A 439 7.14 -2.39 5.97
C SER A 439 6.83 -3.86 5.61
N PRO A 440 7.53 -4.44 4.61
CA PRO A 440 7.40 -5.86 4.29
C PRO A 440 7.71 -6.77 5.49
N ALA A 441 8.74 -6.42 6.29
CA ALA A 441 9.11 -7.17 7.48
C ALA A 441 7.97 -7.24 8.52
N ALA A 442 7.25 -6.13 8.74
CA ALA A 442 6.11 -6.12 9.67
C ALA A 442 4.96 -7.03 9.20
N LYS A 443 4.74 -7.17 7.89
CA LYS A 443 3.72 -8.06 7.32
C LYS A 443 4.09 -9.53 7.48
N GLU A 444 5.34 -9.90 7.24
CA GLU A 444 5.82 -11.26 7.45
C GLU A 444 5.76 -11.63 8.94
N VAL A 445 6.19 -10.74 9.86
CA VAL A 445 6.04 -10.98 11.31
C VAL A 445 4.56 -11.12 11.72
N PHE A 446 3.65 -10.33 11.15
CA PHE A 446 2.21 -10.50 11.39
C PHE A 446 1.70 -11.86 10.89
N LYS A 447 2.16 -12.28 9.71
CA LYS A 447 1.79 -13.54 9.06
C LYS A 447 2.33 -14.77 9.80
N GLU A 448 3.54 -14.70 10.34
CA GLU A 448 4.17 -15.77 11.11
C GLU A 448 3.60 -15.88 12.54
N ARG A 449 3.36 -14.75 13.23
CA ARG A 449 2.95 -14.76 14.64
C ARG A 449 1.45 -14.92 14.87
N ILE A 450 0.62 -14.34 13.99
CA ILE A 450 -0.85 -14.35 14.12
C ILE A 450 -1.49 -15.05 12.92
N GLY A 451 -1.10 -14.63 11.72
CA GLY A 451 -1.69 -15.13 10.49
C GLY A 451 -3.06 -14.52 10.19
N TYR A 452 -3.31 -14.25 8.91
CA TYR A 452 -4.57 -13.65 8.46
C TYR A 452 -5.78 -14.56 8.68
N ASN A 453 -5.61 -15.89 8.70
CA ASN A 453 -6.67 -16.83 9.01
C ASN A 453 -7.18 -16.67 10.47
N HIS A 454 -6.28 -16.45 11.44
CA HIS A 454 -6.72 -16.21 12.81
C HIS A 454 -7.37 -14.84 12.99
N LEU A 455 -6.88 -13.82 12.27
CA LEU A 455 -7.58 -12.52 12.21
C LEU A 455 -9.01 -12.68 11.65
N TYR A 456 -9.21 -13.52 10.64
CA TYR A 456 -10.53 -13.85 10.10
C TYR A 456 -11.44 -14.51 11.14
N GLU A 457 -10.97 -15.53 11.85
CA GLU A 457 -11.71 -16.19 12.95
C GLU A 457 -12.14 -15.20 14.04
N VAL A 458 -11.24 -14.27 14.41
CA VAL A 458 -11.53 -13.24 15.41
C VAL A 458 -12.56 -12.25 14.88
N LEU A 459 -12.42 -11.76 13.64
CA LEU A 459 -13.36 -10.82 13.04
C LEU A 459 -14.75 -11.42 12.79
N THR A 460 -14.86 -12.66 12.31
CA THR A 460 -16.15 -13.35 12.17
C THR A 460 -16.82 -13.60 13.52
N SER A 461 -16.03 -13.81 14.59
CA SER A 461 -16.57 -13.98 15.95
C SER A 461 -17.23 -12.72 16.55
N LEU A 462 -17.04 -11.54 15.93
CA LEU A 462 -17.69 -10.28 16.31
C LEU A 462 -19.07 -10.07 15.67
N GLY A 463 -19.45 -10.90 14.67
CA GLY A 463 -20.70 -10.80 13.94
C GLY A 463 -20.57 -10.20 12.53
N GLN A 464 -21.66 -9.64 12.01
CA GLN A 464 -21.75 -9.16 10.62
C GLN A 464 -20.97 -7.85 10.39
N PRO A 465 -19.99 -7.79 9.48
CA PRO A 465 -19.10 -6.65 9.35
C PRO A 465 -19.79 -5.39 8.80
N SER A 466 -19.50 -4.25 9.42
CA SER A 466 -19.95 -2.95 8.92
C SER A 466 -19.32 -2.58 7.57
N ARG A 467 -19.99 -1.69 6.82
CA ARG A 467 -19.42 -1.12 5.58
C ARG A 467 -18.10 -0.38 5.83
N HIS A 468 -17.88 0.15 7.03
CA HIS A 468 -16.62 0.81 7.38
C HIS A 468 -15.50 -0.21 7.59
N LEU A 469 -15.76 -1.33 8.27
CA LEU A 469 -14.77 -2.41 8.45
C LEU A 469 -14.33 -3.02 7.11
N LEU A 470 -15.29 -3.27 6.21
CA LEU A 470 -15.01 -3.76 4.85
C LEU A 470 -14.12 -2.78 4.06
N LYS A 471 -14.38 -1.47 4.15
CA LYS A 471 -13.55 -0.42 3.53
C LYS A 471 -12.14 -0.36 4.13
N GLU A 472 -11.99 -0.50 5.45
CA GLU A 472 -10.65 -0.49 6.07
C GLU A 472 -9.83 -1.74 5.75
N LEU A 473 -10.47 -2.91 5.55
CA LEU A 473 -9.76 -4.10 5.03
C LEU A 473 -9.28 -3.89 3.60
N MET A 474 -10.02 -3.15 2.77
CA MET A 474 -9.56 -2.71 1.43
C MET A 474 -8.44 -1.67 1.53
N ASN A 475 -8.53 -0.70 2.46
CA ASN A 475 -7.45 0.27 2.71
C ASN A 475 -6.16 -0.44 3.20
N MET A 476 -6.28 -1.47 4.04
CA MET A 476 -5.15 -2.30 4.49
C MET A 476 -4.46 -3.01 3.32
N ALA A 477 -5.21 -3.41 2.29
CA ALA A 477 -4.66 -4.06 1.11
C ALA A 477 -3.86 -3.11 0.19
N VAL A 478 -4.31 -1.87 0.10
CA VAL A 478 -3.72 -0.81 -0.75
C VAL A 478 -2.63 -0.03 -0.01
N GLU A 479 -2.67 -0.02 1.32
CA GLU A 479 -1.91 0.88 2.21
C GLU A 479 -2.22 2.38 2.00
N GLY A 480 -3.45 2.68 1.60
CA GLY A 480 -3.96 4.02 1.38
C GLY A 480 -5.47 3.97 1.16
N GLU A 481 -6.03 4.99 0.52
CA GLU A 481 -7.47 5.03 0.26
C GLU A 481 -7.85 4.07 -0.89
N HIS A 482 -8.78 3.15 -0.64
CA HIS A 482 -9.31 2.18 -1.62
C HIS A 482 -9.98 2.80 -2.85
N THR A 483 -10.20 4.11 -2.89
CA THR A 483 -10.66 4.85 -4.08
C THR A 483 -9.51 5.25 -5.01
N SER A 484 -8.31 5.44 -4.48
CA SER A 484 -7.14 6.05 -5.15
C SER A 484 -6.15 5.02 -5.74
N VAL A 485 -6.59 3.77 -5.88
CA VAL A 485 -5.71 2.60 -6.11
C VAL A 485 -5.01 2.61 -7.47
N GLY A 486 -5.57 3.35 -8.44
CA GLY A 486 -4.91 3.60 -9.73
C GLY A 486 -3.53 4.28 -9.63
N LEU A 487 -3.18 4.84 -8.47
CA LEU A 487 -1.85 5.39 -8.15
C LEU A 487 -1.03 4.57 -7.12
N LEU A 488 -1.63 3.57 -6.46
CA LEU A 488 -1.05 2.94 -5.26
C LEU A 488 -0.81 1.42 -5.39
N GLY A 489 -1.51 0.74 -6.31
CA GLY A 489 -1.40 -0.71 -6.48
C GLY A 489 -1.91 -1.52 -5.27
N ILE A 490 -1.54 -2.80 -5.20
CA ILE A 490 -1.83 -3.68 -4.06
C ILE A 490 -0.52 -3.94 -3.31
N SER A 491 -0.45 -3.46 -2.07
CA SER A 491 0.72 -3.61 -1.19
C SER A 491 0.59 -4.78 -0.20
N ASN A 492 -0.64 -5.25 0.06
CA ASN A 492 -0.93 -6.43 0.88
C ASN A 492 -2.15 -7.16 0.33
N VAL A 493 -1.98 -8.38 -0.17
CA VAL A 493 -3.05 -9.14 -0.84
C VAL A 493 -3.92 -9.94 0.12
N GLU A 494 -3.41 -10.27 1.30
CA GLU A 494 -4.06 -11.18 2.26
C GLU A 494 -5.43 -10.65 2.77
N PRO A 495 -5.64 -9.34 3.06
CA PRO A 495 -6.96 -8.82 3.42
C PRO A 495 -8.02 -9.03 2.32
N LEU A 496 -7.64 -8.98 1.04
CA LEU A 496 -8.57 -9.26 -0.07
C LEU A 496 -8.95 -10.74 -0.11
N LEU A 497 -8.01 -11.64 0.23
CA LEU A 497 -8.28 -13.07 0.35
C LEU A 497 -9.27 -13.37 1.49
N LEU A 498 -9.17 -12.64 2.61
CA LEU A 498 -10.13 -12.73 3.71
C LEU A 498 -11.53 -12.24 3.28
N LEU A 499 -11.62 -11.12 2.57
CA LEU A 499 -12.88 -10.61 2.05
C LEU A 499 -13.55 -11.59 1.07
N VAL A 500 -12.79 -12.23 0.17
CA VAL A 500 -13.31 -13.29 -0.73
C VAL A 500 -13.86 -14.46 0.06
N GLN A 501 -13.19 -14.86 1.14
CA GLN A 501 -13.64 -15.94 2.02
C GLN A 501 -14.89 -15.56 2.82
N TRP A 502 -15.02 -14.30 3.25
CA TRP A 502 -16.15 -13.81 4.05
C TRP A 502 -17.45 -13.69 3.23
N LEU A 503 -17.37 -13.47 1.91
CA LEU A 503 -18.53 -13.20 1.05
C LEU A 503 -19.75 -14.12 1.25
N PRO A 504 -19.63 -15.47 1.34
CA PRO A 504 -20.77 -16.37 1.50
C PRO A 504 -21.35 -16.42 2.92
N GLU A 505 -20.75 -15.74 3.89
CA GLU A 505 -21.22 -15.63 5.28
C GLU A 505 -21.85 -14.24 5.57
N LEU A 506 -21.87 -13.33 4.60
CA LEU A 506 -22.50 -12.01 4.76
C LEU A 506 -24.02 -12.08 4.57
N ASP A 507 -24.79 -11.72 5.60
CA ASP A 507 -26.28 -11.82 5.56
C ASP A 507 -26.93 -10.81 4.59
N SER A 508 -26.26 -9.70 4.29
CA SER A 508 -26.81 -8.61 3.48
C SER A 508 -26.33 -8.67 2.03
N SER A 509 -27.27 -8.82 1.09
CA SER A 509 -27.02 -8.81 -0.37
C SER A 509 -26.30 -7.54 -0.85
N GLU A 510 -26.62 -6.37 -0.28
CA GLU A 510 -25.92 -5.12 -0.59
C GLU A 510 -24.45 -5.13 -0.10
N ARG A 511 -24.15 -5.77 1.03
CA ARG A 511 -22.77 -5.91 1.54
C ARG A 511 -21.98 -6.93 0.72
N GLN A 512 -22.61 -8.03 0.30
CA GLN A 512 -22.03 -9.00 -0.65
C GLN A 512 -21.65 -8.30 -1.96
N LEU A 513 -22.61 -7.62 -2.61
CA LEU A 513 -22.40 -6.96 -3.90
C LEU A 513 -21.32 -5.86 -3.82
N PHE A 514 -21.41 -4.99 -2.80
CA PHE A 514 -20.38 -3.95 -2.54
C PHE A 514 -18.98 -4.56 -2.45
N THR A 515 -18.83 -5.64 -1.68
CA THR A 515 -17.53 -6.28 -1.44
C THR A 515 -17.00 -6.97 -2.70
N ALA A 516 -17.86 -7.68 -3.43
CA ALA A 516 -17.48 -8.34 -4.68
C ALA A 516 -17.09 -7.35 -5.80
N ASP A 517 -17.81 -6.24 -5.94
CA ASP A 517 -17.49 -5.21 -6.93
C ASP A 517 -16.18 -4.49 -6.62
N TRP A 518 -15.89 -4.21 -5.35
CA TRP A 518 -14.59 -3.67 -4.96
C TRP A 518 -13.46 -4.69 -5.15
N LEU A 519 -13.65 -5.96 -4.75
CA LEU A 519 -12.68 -7.03 -5.01
C LEU A 519 -12.37 -7.17 -6.50
N ARG A 520 -13.39 -7.10 -7.36
CA ARG A 520 -13.26 -7.08 -8.82
C ARG A 520 -12.48 -5.86 -9.28
N ARG A 521 -12.87 -4.65 -8.88
CA ARG A 521 -12.17 -3.41 -9.25
C ARG A 521 -10.70 -3.45 -8.85
N LEU A 522 -10.40 -3.62 -7.56
CA LEU A 522 -9.06 -3.61 -6.97
C LEU A 522 -8.12 -4.63 -7.63
N SER A 523 -8.58 -5.88 -7.78
CA SER A 523 -7.74 -6.95 -8.34
C SER A 523 -7.46 -6.76 -9.83
N CYS A 524 -8.38 -6.13 -10.57
CA CYS A 524 -8.34 -6.05 -12.04
C CYS A 524 -7.78 -4.74 -12.61
N LEU A 525 -7.31 -3.80 -11.77
CA LEU A 525 -6.89 -2.45 -12.21
C LEU A 525 -5.79 -2.47 -13.29
N ASN A 526 -4.71 -3.20 -13.06
CA ASN A 526 -3.58 -3.26 -13.98
C ASN A 526 -3.04 -4.69 -14.13
N ARG A 527 -1.88 -4.88 -14.78
CA ARG A 527 -1.28 -6.21 -14.95
C ARG A 527 -0.65 -6.74 -13.65
N GLN A 528 -0.06 -5.85 -12.85
CA GLN A 528 0.66 -6.14 -11.61
C GLN A 528 -0.31 -6.56 -10.49
N THR A 529 -1.43 -5.85 -10.30
CA THR A 529 -2.48 -6.22 -9.32
C THR A 529 -3.03 -7.62 -9.60
N ARG A 530 -3.29 -7.94 -10.87
CA ARG A 530 -3.74 -9.28 -11.30
C ARG A 530 -2.67 -10.34 -11.02
N ALA A 531 -1.40 -10.07 -11.31
CA ALA A 531 -0.29 -10.97 -10.99
C ALA A 531 -0.21 -11.25 -9.48
N THR A 532 -0.27 -10.21 -8.65
CA THR A 532 -0.25 -10.32 -7.18
C THR A 532 -1.42 -11.15 -6.66
N CYS A 533 -2.65 -10.89 -7.11
CA CYS A 533 -3.83 -11.67 -6.72
C CYS A 533 -3.78 -13.14 -7.15
N VAL A 534 -3.28 -13.41 -8.37
CA VAL A 534 -3.05 -14.78 -8.87
C VAL A 534 -2.01 -15.51 -8.02
N ASN A 535 -0.84 -14.90 -7.80
CA ASN A 535 0.25 -15.50 -7.03
C ASN A 535 -0.13 -15.79 -5.57
N ALA A 536 -1.10 -15.03 -5.03
CA ALA A 536 -1.69 -15.23 -3.71
C ALA A 536 -2.83 -16.29 -3.67
N ALA A 537 -3.04 -17.03 -4.76
CA ALA A 537 -4.10 -18.04 -4.91
C ALA A 537 -5.54 -17.50 -4.72
N MET A 538 -5.80 -16.23 -5.08
CA MET A 538 -7.15 -15.65 -5.02
C MET A 538 -8.16 -16.43 -5.88
N VAL A 539 -7.72 -16.98 -7.02
CA VAL A 539 -8.54 -17.82 -7.91
C VAL A 539 -9.13 -19.02 -7.16
N MET A 540 -8.30 -19.78 -6.42
CA MET A 540 -8.75 -20.91 -5.61
C MET A 540 -9.72 -20.50 -4.48
N ARG A 541 -9.54 -19.33 -3.86
CA ARG A 541 -10.47 -18.82 -2.82
C ARG A 541 -11.80 -18.36 -3.42
N ALA A 542 -11.78 -17.68 -4.57
CA ALA A 542 -13.00 -17.26 -5.26
C ALA A 542 -13.82 -18.45 -5.77
N LEU A 543 -13.16 -19.51 -6.26
CA LEU A 543 -13.83 -20.78 -6.59
C LEU A 543 -14.46 -21.45 -5.36
N ALA A 544 -13.76 -21.47 -4.21
CA ALA A 544 -14.31 -22.01 -2.97
C ALA A 544 -15.52 -21.19 -2.46
N ALA A 545 -15.50 -19.86 -2.62
CA ALA A 545 -16.65 -19.02 -2.29
C ALA A 545 -17.86 -19.33 -3.19
N LEU A 546 -17.64 -19.52 -4.50
CA LEU A 546 -18.71 -19.83 -5.46
C LEU A 546 -19.36 -21.22 -5.26
N GLU A 547 -18.65 -22.18 -4.65
CA GLU A 547 -19.25 -23.47 -4.25
C GLU A 547 -20.38 -23.30 -3.22
N CYS A 548 -20.38 -22.20 -2.45
CA CYS A 548 -21.45 -21.83 -1.51
C CYS A 548 -22.65 -21.14 -2.20
N TYR A 549 -23.03 -21.60 -3.40
CA TYR A 549 -24.00 -20.93 -4.29
C TYR A 549 -25.38 -20.64 -3.66
N GLN A 550 -25.77 -21.40 -2.63
CA GLN A 550 -27.04 -21.21 -1.90
C GLN A 550 -27.04 -19.97 -0.99
N ARG A 551 -25.87 -19.45 -0.60
CA ARG A 551 -25.74 -18.27 0.28
C ARG A 551 -25.32 -16.99 -0.45
N LEU A 552 -24.88 -17.12 -1.71
CA LEU A 552 -24.43 -15.99 -2.53
C LEU A 552 -25.57 -15.42 -3.38
N HIS A 553 -25.77 -14.11 -3.28
CA HIS A 553 -26.65 -13.38 -4.19
C HIS A 553 -26.15 -13.50 -5.64
N ARG A 554 -27.06 -13.68 -6.62
CA ARG A 554 -26.72 -13.92 -8.03
C ARG A 554 -25.73 -12.88 -8.61
N ALA A 555 -26.00 -11.59 -8.40
CA ALA A 555 -25.11 -10.52 -8.88
C ALA A 555 -23.72 -10.54 -8.22
N CYS A 556 -23.61 -11.01 -6.97
CA CYS A 556 -22.32 -11.19 -6.30
C CYS A 556 -21.53 -12.34 -6.94
N ALA A 557 -22.19 -13.47 -7.22
CA ALA A 557 -21.57 -14.60 -7.92
C ALA A 557 -21.16 -14.22 -9.36
N GLU A 558 -21.96 -13.43 -10.06
CA GLU A 558 -21.63 -12.89 -11.39
C GLU A 558 -20.40 -11.96 -11.34
N SER A 559 -20.29 -11.08 -10.33
CA SER A 559 -19.11 -10.23 -10.15
C SER A 559 -17.84 -11.03 -9.78
N LEU A 560 -17.98 -12.09 -8.98
CA LEU A 560 -16.91 -13.07 -8.69
C LEU A 560 -16.48 -13.88 -9.93
N LEU A 561 -17.41 -14.31 -10.77
CA LEU A 561 -17.10 -15.01 -12.02
C LEU A 561 -16.43 -14.07 -13.03
N ALA A 562 -16.82 -12.79 -13.08
CA ALA A 562 -16.13 -11.79 -13.88
C ALA A 562 -14.71 -11.47 -13.36
N LEU A 563 -14.51 -11.45 -12.02
CA LEU A 563 -13.19 -11.40 -11.41
C LEU A 563 -12.34 -12.63 -11.79
N LEU A 564 -12.90 -13.84 -11.71
CA LEU A 564 -12.23 -15.07 -12.16
C LEU A 564 -11.87 -15.00 -13.65
N GLY A 565 -12.75 -14.50 -14.52
CA GLY A 565 -12.44 -14.29 -15.95
C GLY A 565 -11.21 -13.40 -16.16
N SER A 566 -11.11 -12.31 -15.39
CA SER A 566 -9.99 -11.38 -15.43
C SER A 566 -8.69 -11.98 -14.87
N LEU A 567 -8.74 -12.66 -13.71
CA LEU A 567 -7.57 -13.32 -13.12
C LEU A 567 -7.09 -14.51 -13.96
N GLY A 568 -8.02 -15.34 -14.46
CA GLY A 568 -7.73 -16.49 -15.31
C GLY A 568 -7.13 -16.10 -16.67
N SER A 569 -7.40 -14.88 -17.17
CA SER A 569 -6.67 -14.33 -18.32
C SER A 569 -5.18 -14.08 -18.03
N HIS A 570 -4.80 -13.88 -16.76
CA HIS A 570 -3.40 -13.77 -16.36
C HIS A 570 -2.77 -15.15 -16.17
N SER A 571 -3.42 -16.02 -15.40
CA SER A 571 -3.02 -17.41 -15.17
C SER A 571 -4.19 -18.24 -14.64
N LEU A 572 -4.32 -19.48 -15.10
CA LEU A 572 -5.26 -20.46 -14.52
C LEU A 572 -4.62 -21.85 -14.57
N SER A 573 -4.43 -22.51 -13.42
CA SER A 573 -3.88 -23.87 -13.38
C SER A 573 -4.92 -24.94 -13.76
N ALA A 574 -4.45 -26.14 -14.17
CA ALA A 574 -5.33 -27.27 -14.48
C ALA A 574 -6.26 -27.65 -13.31
N ARG A 575 -5.81 -27.53 -12.05
CA ARG A 575 -6.63 -27.80 -10.86
C ARG A 575 -7.75 -26.77 -10.69
N GLU A 576 -7.46 -25.49 -10.93
CA GLU A 576 -8.45 -24.41 -10.86
C GLU A 576 -9.47 -24.52 -11.99
N LEU A 577 -9.01 -24.83 -13.22
CA LEU A 577 -9.89 -25.10 -14.36
C LEU A 577 -10.80 -26.31 -14.11
N GLN A 578 -10.26 -27.41 -13.59
CA GLN A 578 -11.06 -28.59 -13.23
C GLN A 578 -12.11 -28.26 -12.17
N ARG A 579 -11.78 -27.42 -11.18
CA ARG A 579 -12.71 -26.99 -10.12
C ARG A 579 -13.79 -26.03 -10.66
N LEU A 580 -13.44 -25.12 -11.56
CA LEU A 580 -14.39 -24.24 -12.27
C LEU A 580 -15.39 -25.05 -13.12
N LEU A 581 -14.91 -26.06 -13.86
CA LEU A 581 -15.76 -26.94 -14.65
C LEU A 581 -16.58 -27.90 -13.77
N GLY A 582 -16.02 -28.32 -12.62
CA GLY A 582 -16.72 -29.10 -11.60
C GLY A 582 -17.86 -28.33 -10.93
N LEU A 583 -17.68 -27.04 -10.65
CA LEU A 583 -18.73 -26.13 -10.14
C LEU A 583 -19.96 -26.07 -11.06
N LEU A 584 -19.77 -26.22 -12.36
CA LEU A 584 -20.86 -26.23 -13.34
C LEU A 584 -21.57 -27.57 -13.48
N ARG A 585 -21.20 -28.62 -12.72
CA ARG A 585 -21.93 -29.88 -12.73
C ARG A 585 -23.22 -29.73 -11.90
N PRO A 586 -24.42 -29.85 -12.50
CA PRO A 586 -25.65 -29.74 -11.73
C PRO A 586 -25.83 -30.98 -10.83
N PRO A 587 -26.45 -30.82 -9.63
CA PRO A 587 -26.71 -31.94 -8.73
C PRO A 587 -27.83 -32.85 -9.26
N GLU A 588 -28.76 -32.31 -10.06
CA GLU A 588 -29.84 -33.03 -10.73
C GLU A 588 -29.75 -32.80 -12.25
N SER A 589 -29.93 -33.84 -13.05
CA SER A 589 -29.72 -33.80 -14.51
C SER A 589 -30.78 -33.02 -15.31
N THR A 590 -31.80 -32.48 -14.65
CA THR A 590 -32.98 -31.85 -15.26
C THR A 590 -32.93 -30.32 -15.25
N GLN A 591 -31.98 -29.70 -14.55
CA GLN A 591 -31.86 -28.24 -14.45
C GLN A 591 -30.47 -27.76 -14.86
N ALA A 592 -30.40 -26.63 -15.57
CA ALA A 592 -29.14 -25.94 -15.85
C ALA A 592 -28.57 -25.32 -14.56
N HIS A 593 -27.26 -25.38 -14.37
CA HIS A 593 -26.63 -24.71 -13.24
C HIS A 593 -26.73 -23.16 -13.39
N PRO A 594 -27.12 -22.40 -12.36
CA PRO A 594 -27.41 -20.95 -12.50
C PRO A 594 -26.22 -20.12 -12.97
N TYR A 595 -24.99 -20.61 -12.79
CA TYR A 595 -23.77 -19.92 -13.19
C TYR A 595 -23.28 -20.25 -14.61
N VAL A 596 -23.99 -21.08 -15.40
CA VAL A 596 -23.56 -21.49 -16.76
C VAL A 596 -23.27 -20.29 -17.67
N GLY A 597 -24.19 -19.34 -17.79
CA GLY A 597 -24.01 -18.15 -18.63
C GLY A 597 -22.84 -17.25 -18.17
N PRO A 598 -22.82 -16.81 -16.90
CA PRO A 598 -21.72 -16.02 -16.35
C PRO A 598 -20.35 -16.72 -16.41
N ALA A 599 -20.27 -18.02 -16.13
CA ALA A 599 -19.03 -18.79 -16.23
C ALA A 599 -18.56 -18.96 -17.68
N LEU A 600 -19.48 -19.09 -18.65
CA LEU A 600 -19.14 -19.12 -20.07
C LEU A 600 -18.53 -17.79 -20.54
N ARG A 601 -19.09 -16.66 -20.09
CA ARG A 601 -18.53 -15.32 -20.33
C ARG A 601 -17.16 -15.16 -19.64
N ALA A 602 -16.99 -15.72 -18.45
CA ALA A 602 -15.70 -15.75 -17.75
C ALA A 602 -14.64 -16.56 -18.53
N LEU A 603 -14.98 -17.77 -18.99
CA LEU A 603 -14.12 -18.58 -19.87
C LEU A 603 -13.75 -17.82 -21.15
N LEU A 604 -14.72 -17.14 -21.78
CA LEU A 604 -14.45 -16.34 -22.97
C LEU A 604 -13.46 -15.20 -22.68
N ALA A 605 -13.60 -14.51 -21.54
CA ALA A 605 -12.64 -13.49 -21.10
C ALA A 605 -11.23 -14.04 -20.83
N MET A 606 -11.11 -15.27 -20.31
CA MET A 606 -9.81 -15.93 -20.09
C MET A 606 -9.10 -16.24 -21.42
N VAL A 607 -9.82 -16.83 -22.39
CA VAL A 607 -9.24 -17.40 -23.62
C VAL A 607 -9.00 -16.32 -24.70
N ARG A 608 -9.71 -15.18 -24.64
CA ARG A 608 -9.61 -14.05 -25.58
C ARG A 608 -8.25 -13.34 -25.63
N LYS A 609 -7.34 -13.61 -24.71
CA LYS A 609 -6.03 -12.93 -24.62
C LYS A 609 -5.21 -13.15 -25.90
N GLN A 610 -4.94 -12.06 -26.63
CA GLN A 610 -4.15 -12.09 -27.88
C GLN A 610 -2.63 -11.91 -27.68
N GLY A 611 -2.17 -11.66 -26.44
CA GLY A 611 -0.79 -11.27 -26.13
C GLY A 611 0.19 -12.44 -26.03
N LEU A 612 0.87 -12.75 -27.14
CA LEU A 612 2.16 -13.49 -27.13
C LEU A 612 3.32 -12.64 -26.57
N GLU A 613 3.10 -11.33 -26.44
CA GLU A 613 4.10 -10.29 -26.14
C GLU A 613 4.55 -10.25 -24.67
N SER A 614 3.95 -11.06 -23.78
CA SER A 614 4.26 -11.05 -22.35
C SER A 614 4.85 -12.37 -21.87
N ALA A 615 5.95 -12.33 -21.11
CA ALA A 615 6.44 -13.51 -20.41
C ALA A 615 5.41 -14.01 -19.38
N MET A 616 5.06 -15.29 -19.49
CA MET A 616 4.25 -16.04 -18.54
C MET A 616 5.12 -16.62 -17.41
N GLN A 617 6.44 -16.69 -17.60
CA GLN A 617 7.40 -17.27 -16.67
C GLN A 617 8.51 -16.26 -16.43
N TYR A 618 8.68 -15.81 -15.18
CA TYR A 618 9.68 -14.82 -14.82
C TYR A 618 10.12 -14.93 -13.36
N PHE A 619 11.30 -14.44 -13.07
CA PHE A 619 11.77 -14.07 -11.75
C PHE A 619 11.22 -12.68 -11.42
N ASP A 620 10.50 -12.57 -10.31
CA ASP A 620 10.09 -11.29 -9.73
C ASP A 620 11.21 -10.82 -8.80
N LEU A 621 11.91 -9.76 -9.25
CA LEU A 621 13.04 -9.15 -8.58
C LEU A 621 12.69 -7.76 -8.01
N SER A 622 11.39 -7.48 -7.81
CA SER A 622 10.88 -6.25 -7.20
C SER A 622 11.51 -5.92 -5.82
N PRO A 623 11.78 -6.89 -4.91
CA PRO A 623 12.44 -6.59 -3.63
C PRO A 623 13.89 -6.10 -3.82
N SER A 624 14.33 -5.11 -3.03
CA SER A 624 15.61 -4.40 -3.21
C SER A 624 16.89 -5.25 -3.15
N MET A 625 16.81 -6.44 -2.53
CA MET A 625 17.91 -7.41 -2.39
C MET A 625 17.65 -8.72 -3.19
N ALA A 626 16.61 -8.75 -4.02
CA ALA A 626 16.31 -9.90 -4.87
C ALA A 626 17.35 -10.08 -5.99
N GLY A 627 17.47 -11.30 -6.50
CA GLY A 627 18.25 -11.66 -7.68
C GLY A 627 18.74 -13.10 -7.62
N ILE A 628 19.63 -13.47 -8.54
CA ILE A 628 20.23 -14.80 -8.66
C ILE A 628 21.73 -14.67 -8.43
N VAL A 629 22.24 -15.30 -7.37
CA VAL A 629 23.67 -15.46 -7.11
C VAL A 629 24.14 -16.74 -7.81
N VAL A 630 25.16 -16.61 -8.64
CA VAL A 630 25.73 -17.72 -9.44
C VAL A 630 26.97 -18.27 -8.72
N PRO A 631 27.20 -19.60 -8.72
CA PRO A 631 28.40 -20.18 -8.12
C PRO A 631 29.70 -19.70 -8.80
N THR A 632 30.83 -19.89 -8.11
CA THR A 632 32.15 -19.55 -8.64
C THR A 632 32.44 -20.27 -9.96
N VAL A 633 32.68 -19.51 -11.02
CA VAL A 633 33.09 -20.04 -12.32
C VAL A 633 34.61 -20.23 -12.30
N GLN A 634 35.05 -21.47 -12.05
CA GLN A 634 36.46 -21.82 -11.84
C GLN A 634 37.35 -21.53 -13.05
N ARG A 635 36.84 -21.73 -14.27
CA ARG A 635 37.56 -21.47 -15.53
C ARG A 635 36.55 -21.08 -16.60
N TRP A 636 36.81 -19.97 -17.30
CA TRP A 636 35.99 -19.60 -18.46
C TRP A 636 36.31 -20.53 -19.65
N PRO A 637 35.33 -21.25 -20.23
CA PRO A 637 35.61 -22.29 -21.22
C PRO A 637 35.84 -21.76 -22.64
N GLY A 638 35.34 -20.57 -22.98
CA GLY A 638 35.41 -19.98 -24.32
C GLY A 638 36.28 -18.71 -24.40
N SER A 639 36.12 -17.95 -25.49
CA SER A 639 36.91 -16.72 -25.74
C SER A 639 36.11 -15.42 -25.60
N ALA A 640 34.79 -15.48 -25.53
CA ALA A 640 33.90 -14.32 -25.51
C ALA A 640 32.92 -14.35 -24.33
N PHE A 641 32.14 -13.30 -24.18
CA PHE A 641 31.02 -13.22 -23.24
C PHE A 641 29.79 -12.73 -24.00
N SER A 642 28.72 -13.52 -24.02
CA SER A 642 27.42 -13.10 -24.58
C SER A 642 26.32 -13.33 -23.55
N PHE A 643 25.59 -12.28 -23.19
CA PHE A 643 24.42 -12.33 -22.29
C PHE A 643 23.14 -12.12 -23.09
N LEU A 644 22.13 -12.96 -22.86
CA LEU A 644 20.77 -12.82 -23.39
C LEU A 644 19.76 -12.96 -22.25
N ALA A 645 18.85 -12.01 -22.10
CA ALA A 645 17.72 -12.12 -21.19
C ALA A 645 16.52 -11.31 -21.68
N TRP A 646 15.33 -11.74 -21.28
CA TRP A 646 14.12 -10.93 -21.39
C TRP A 646 13.92 -10.15 -20.07
N LEU A 647 13.55 -8.87 -20.13
CA LEU A 647 13.20 -8.09 -18.93
C LEU A 647 12.02 -7.16 -19.14
N SER A 648 11.44 -6.69 -18.04
CA SER A 648 10.36 -5.70 -18.00
C SER A 648 10.48 -4.88 -16.71
N LEU A 649 10.54 -3.55 -16.83
CA LEU A 649 10.65 -2.62 -15.70
C LEU A 649 9.46 -1.68 -15.66
N ASP A 650 8.94 -1.42 -14.46
CA ASP A 650 7.73 -0.62 -14.28
C ASP A 650 8.00 0.90 -14.25
N GLN A 651 7.08 1.66 -14.84
CA GLN A 651 7.17 3.12 -14.98
C GLN A 651 7.16 3.86 -13.62
N ASP A 652 6.48 3.31 -12.60
CA ASP A 652 6.34 3.91 -11.26
C ASP A 652 7.66 4.06 -10.49
N GLN A 653 8.77 3.49 -10.99
CA GLN A 653 10.12 3.73 -10.45
C GLN A 653 10.53 5.22 -10.55
N LEU A 654 9.97 5.95 -11.52
CA LEU A 654 10.06 7.41 -11.66
C LEU A 654 9.04 8.11 -10.76
N GLY A 655 9.08 7.81 -9.46
CA GLY A 655 8.13 8.37 -8.49
C GLY A 655 8.11 9.90 -8.48
N GLN A 656 6.95 10.50 -8.15
CA GLN A 656 6.81 11.95 -8.05
C GLN A 656 7.93 12.56 -7.19
N PRO A 657 8.60 13.64 -7.63
CA PRO A 657 9.73 14.20 -6.91
C PRO A 657 9.28 14.66 -5.53
N SER A 658 9.78 13.99 -4.48
CA SER A 658 9.47 14.38 -3.11
C SER A 658 9.89 15.83 -2.88
N LYS A 659 9.05 16.64 -2.22
CA LYS A 659 9.37 18.04 -1.87
C LYS A 659 10.72 18.15 -1.10
N ASP A 660 11.14 17.08 -0.43
CA ASP A 660 12.48 16.89 0.11
C ASP A 660 13.53 16.66 -1.00
N LYS A 661 14.27 17.72 -1.36
CA LYS A 661 15.34 17.66 -2.37
C LYS A 661 16.42 16.61 -2.07
N ARG A 662 16.67 16.27 -0.80
CA ARG A 662 17.64 15.23 -0.39
C ARG A 662 17.14 13.80 -0.66
N LYS A 663 15.85 13.51 -0.43
CA LYS A 663 15.27 12.19 -0.71
C LYS A 663 15.08 11.96 -2.21
N ALA A 664 14.68 13.00 -2.93
CA ALA A 664 14.67 12.98 -4.40
C ALA A 664 16.07 12.66 -4.95
N ALA A 665 17.13 13.37 -4.50
CA ALA A 665 18.50 13.10 -4.93
C ALA A 665 18.92 11.64 -4.68
N LEU A 666 18.68 11.07 -3.50
CA LEU A 666 18.97 9.66 -3.18
C LEU A 666 18.18 8.64 -4.04
N GLN A 667 17.07 9.04 -4.65
CA GLN A 667 16.30 8.21 -5.58
C GLN A 667 16.85 8.27 -7.02
N PHE A 668 17.48 9.39 -7.41
CA PHE A 668 18.20 9.56 -8.68
C PHE A 668 19.60 8.90 -8.71
N PHE A 669 20.10 8.37 -7.59
CA PHE A 669 21.38 7.65 -7.49
C PHE A 669 21.17 6.16 -7.22
N LYS A 670 20.35 5.50 -8.07
CA LYS A 670 20.12 4.05 -8.04
C LYS A 670 20.35 3.41 -9.40
N ILE A 671 20.84 2.19 -9.33
CA ILE A 671 21.31 1.41 -10.47
C ILE A 671 20.67 0.01 -10.42
N PHE A 672 20.05 -0.42 -11.52
CA PHE A 672 19.39 -1.73 -11.63
C PHE A 672 20.28 -2.70 -12.41
N ILE A 673 20.84 -3.73 -11.78
CA ILE A 673 21.86 -4.62 -12.39
C ILE A 673 21.23 -5.87 -13.04
N PRO A 674 21.12 -6.00 -14.38
CA PRO A 674 20.87 -7.27 -15.05
C PRO A 674 22.00 -8.29 -14.84
N TYR A 675 23.28 -7.91 -14.89
CA TYR A 675 24.39 -8.81 -14.59
C TYR A 675 25.67 -8.13 -14.08
N SER A 676 26.42 -8.87 -13.26
CA SER A 676 27.70 -8.49 -12.65
C SER A 676 28.56 -9.74 -12.47
N PHE A 677 29.74 -9.78 -13.09
CA PHE A 677 30.67 -10.92 -13.08
C PHE A 677 32.09 -10.44 -12.80
N PHE A 678 32.59 -10.67 -11.58
CA PHE A 678 33.89 -10.19 -11.11
C PHE A 678 34.83 -11.31 -10.59
N THR A 679 36.11 -11.13 -10.88
CA THR A 679 37.25 -11.88 -10.32
C THR A 679 37.60 -11.37 -8.91
N PRO A 680 38.39 -12.13 -8.12
CA PRO A 680 38.89 -11.64 -6.82
C PRO A 680 39.68 -10.33 -6.92
N GLY A 681 40.36 -10.11 -8.06
CA GLY A 681 41.11 -8.89 -8.34
C GLY A 681 40.27 -7.68 -8.77
N GLY A 682 38.94 -7.74 -8.66
CA GLY A 682 38.03 -6.66 -9.02
C GLY A 682 37.90 -6.38 -10.51
N THR A 683 38.40 -7.27 -11.38
CA THR A 683 38.23 -7.15 -12.84
C THR A 683 37.02 -7.94 -13.31
N GLY A 684 36.29 -7.45 -14.30
CA GLY A 684 35.03 -8.09 -14.66
C GLY A 684 34.17 -7.34 -15.69
N PHE A 685 33.00 -7.93 -15.94
CA PHE A 685 31.93 -7.36 -16.74
C PHE A 685 30.75 -6.97 -15.87
N GLU A 686 30.08 -5.89 -16.24
CA GLU A 686 28.85 -5.44 -15.60
C GLU A 686 27.94 -4.80 -16.64
N ALA A 687 26.63 -4.91 -16.44
CA ALA A 687 25.67 -4.05 -17.10
C ALA A 687 24.61 -3.60 -16.10
N PHE A 688 24.12 -2.39 -16.29
CA PHE A 688 23.15 -1.75 -15.41
C PHE A 688 22.23 -0.78 -16.12
N ILE A 689 21.03 -0.59 -15.58
CA ILE A 689 20.07 0.41 -16.05
C ILE A 689 20.07 1.55 -15.04
N SER A 690 20.21 2.78 -15.52
CA SER A 690 20.22 3.99 -14.67
C SER A 690 18.82 4.34 -14.17
N SER A 691 18.71 5.25 -13.19
CA SER A 691 17.43 5.80 -12.75
C SER A 691 16.65 6.53 -13.85
N ALA A 692 17.27 6.84 -14.99
CA ALA A 692 16.63 7.40 -16.17
C ALA A 692 16.14 6.33 -17.18
N GLY A 693 16.24 5.04 -16.83
CA GLY A 693 15.82 3.92 -17.66
C GLY A 693 16.78 3.54 -18.79
N VAL A 694 17.99 4.12 -18.81
CA VAL A 694 19.01 3.92 -19.85
C VAL A 694 19.94 2.76 -19.50
N LEU A 695 20.14 1.83 -20.45
CA LEU A 695 21.11 0.73 -20.31
C LEU A 695 22.56 1.23 -20.48
N VAL A 696 23.41 0.86 -19.53
CA VAL A 696 24.84 1.10 -19.48
C VAL A 696 25.56 -0.25 -19.38
N VAL A 697 26.56 -0.47 -20.22
CA VAL A 697 27.41 -1.66 -20.19
C VAL A 697 28.82 -1.24 -19.80
N ALA A 698 29.42 -1.95 -18.85
CA ALA A 698 30.69 -1.58 -18.24
C ALA A 698 31.70 -2.74 -18.22
N VAL A 699 32.97 -2.37 -18.27
CA VAL A 699 34.10 -3.28 -18.01
C VAL A 699 35.00 -2.65 -16.95
N CYS A 700 35.24 -3.42 -15.89
CA CYS A 700 36.13 -3.05 -14.82
C CYS A 700 37.51 -3.71 -15.00
N THR A 701 38.55 -2.92 -14.86
CA THR A 701 39.95 -3.34 -14.81
C THR A 701 40.57 -2.90 -13.48
N LYS A 702 41.80 -3.35 -13.17
CA LYS A 702 42.47 -3.03 -11.88
C LYS A 702 42.70 -1.53 -11.61
N LYS A 703 42.49 -0.65 -12.61
CA LYS A 703 42.70 0.81 -12.49
C LYS A 703 41.54 1.64 -13.06
N GLU A 704 40.87 1.14 -14.10
CA GLU A 704 39.89 1.89 -14.88
C GLU A 704 38.56 1.15 -14.96
N TYR A 705 37.46 1.91 -14.91
CA TYR A 705 36.11 1.46 -15.17
C TYR A 705 35.59 2.19 -16.42
N VAL A 706 35.33 1.43 -17.48
CA VAL A 706 34.94 1.96 -18.80
C VAL A 706 33.48 1.63 -19.03
N THR A 707 32.64 2.63 -19.32
CA THR A 707 31.19 2.47 -19.52
C THR A 707 30.76 2.93 -20.91
N VAL A 708 29.86 2.19 -21.54
CA VAL A 708 29.18 2.51 -22.80
C VAL A 708 27.68 2.62 -22.52
N MET A 709 27.06 3.75 -22.89
CA MET A 709 25.62 3.97 -22.72
C MET A 709 24.85 3.70 -24.03
N LEU A 710 23.62 3.19 -23.93
CA LEU A 710 22.69 3.11 -25.06
C LEU A 710 21.83 4.38 -25.12
N PRO A 711 22.09 5.34 -26.04
CA PRO A 711 21.28 6.55 -26.14
C PRO A 711 19.86 6.25 -26.64
N ASP A 712 18.94 7.17 -26.34
CA ASP A 712 17.59 7.25 -26.90
C ASP A 712 16.69 6.00 -26.76
N TYR A 713 16.96 5.15 -25.76
CA TYR A 713 16.12 3.99 -25.43
C TYR A 713 15.90 3.86 -23.92
N CYS A 714 14.63 3.80 -23.50
CA CYS A 714 14.21 3.69 -22.10
C CYS A 714 13.49 2.36 -21.87
N PHE A 715 13.93 1.59 -20.88
CA PHE A 715 13.34 0.28 -20.53
C PHE A 715 12.22 0.35 -19.47
N CYS A 716 11.85 1.54 -19.00
CA CYS A 716 10.88 1.77 -17.93
C CYS A 716 9.47 2.08 -18.48
N ASP A 717 8.96 1.23 -19.36
CA ASP A 717 7.67 1.36 -20.05
C ASP A 717 6.66 0.23 -19.72
N SER A 718 6.99 -0.65 -18.77
CA SER A 718 6.24 -1.87 -18.41
C SER A 718 6.04 -2.88 -19.56
N LEU A 719 6.77 -2.77 -20.67
CA LEU A 719 6.79 -3.75 -21.76
C LEU A 719 7.89 -4.80 -21.54
N TRP A 720 7.88 -5.87 -22.35
CA TRP A 720 8.86 -6.95 -22.29
C TRP A 720 9.86 -6.83 -23.44
N HIS A 721 11.12 -6.62 -23.10
CA HIS A 721 12.21 -6.46 -24.06
C HIS A 721 13.21 -7.62 -23.98
N SER A 722 13.72 -8.04 -25.14
CA SER A 722 14.84 -8.96 -25.25
C SER A 722 16.14 -8.19 -25.37
N ILE A 723 17.00 -8.27 -24.34
CA ILE A 723 18.31 -7.62 -24.32
C ILE A 723 19.40 -8.65 -24.60
N GLY A 724 20.24 -8.36 -25.59
CA GLY A 724 21.48 -9.09 -25.88
C GLY A 724 22.70 -8.19 -25.75
N VAL A 725 23.71 -8.61 -24.98
CA VAL A 725 25.00 -7.90 -24.88
C VAL A 725 26.13 -8.88 -25.22
N VAL A 726 26.86 -8.59 -26.28
CA VAL A 726 27.95 -9.43 -26.80
C VAL A 726 29.26 -8.67 -26.70
N HIS A 727 30.18 -9.14 -25.86
CA HIS A 727 31.53 -8.61 -25.71
C HIS A 727 32.50 -9.45 -26.55
N VAL A 728 33.21 -8.79 -27.46
CA VAL A 728 34.09 -9.40 -28.45
C VAL A 728 35.55 -9.07 -28.14
N PRO A 729 36.42 -10.07 -27.90
CA PRO A 729 37.84 -9.84 -27.68
C PRO A 729 38.52 -9.39 -28.97
N GLY A 730 39.41 -8.41 -28.85
CA GLY A 730 40.27 -7.96 -29.94
C GLY A 730 41.24 -9.06 -30.39
N LYS A 731 41.28 -9.36 -31.70
CA LYS A 731 42.26 -10.30 -32.28
C LYS A 731 43.67 -9.69 -32.21
N ARG A 732 44.55 -10.28 -31.40
CA ARG A 732 45.95 -9.83 -31.27
C ARG A 732 46.70 -9.91 -32.62
N PRO A 733 47.64 -9.00 -32.92
CA PRO A 733 48.13 -7.92 -32.06
C PRO A 733 47.44 -6.55 -32.27
N PHE A 734 46.62 -6.35 -33.31
CA PHE A 734 46.08 -5.03 -33.68
C PHE A 734 44.55 -4.87 -33.58
N GLY A 735 43.81 -5.94 -33.29
CA GLY A 735 42.35 -5.88 -33.19
C GLY A 735 41.87 -5.19 -31.92
N GLN A 736 40.98 -4.21 -32.07
CA GLN A 736 40.25 -3.61 -30.94
C GLN A 736 39.17 -4.55 -30.42
N SER A 737 38.88 -4.46 -29.12
CA SER A 737 37.75 -5.16 -28.51
C SER A 737 36.48 -4.33 -28.65
N LEU A 738 35.35 -4.98 -28.90
CA LEU A 738 34.06 -4.33 -29.20
C LEU A 738 32.95 -4.87 -28.31
N VAL A 739 31.93 -4.06 -28.08
CA VAL A 739 30.65 -4.48 -27.49
C VAL A 739 29.51 -4.20 -28.47
N TYR A 740 28.63 -5.17 -28.63
CA TYR A 740 27.38 -5.06 -29.39
C TYR A 740 26.19 -5.16 -28.43
N ILE A 741 25.26 -4.21 -28.55
CA ILE A 741 23.99 -4.21 -27.80
C ILE A 741 22.85 -4.45 -28.79
N TYR A 742 22.07 -5.49 -28.50
CA TYR A 742 20.87 -5.89 -29.21
C TYR A 742 19.65 -5.65 -28.33
N VAL A 743 18.59 -5.10 -28.91
CA VAL A 743 17.27 -4.95 -28.29
C VAL A 743 16.22 -5.47 -29.26
N ASP A 744 15.37 -6.39 -28.78
CA ASP A 744 14.29 -7.02 -29.54
C ASP A 744 14.77 -7.66 -30.86
N GLY A 745 15.92 -8.34 -30.78
CA GLY A 745 16.58 -9.01 -31.90
C GLY A 745 17.27 -8.08 -32.91
N GLN A 746 17.25 -6.76 -32.70
CA GLN A 746 17.91 -5.77 -33.55
C GLN A 746 19.15 -5.20 -32.88
N GLN A 747 20.25 -5.06 -33.63
CA GLN A 747 21.45 -4.36 -33.15
C GLN A 747 21.16 -2.86 -33.01
N LYS A 748 21.30 -2.31 -31.80
CA LYS A 748 21.11 -0.87 -31.54
C LYS A 748 22.43 -0.12 -31.36
N LEU A 749 23.47 -0.77 -30.83
CA LEU A 749 24.77 -0.15 -30.61
C LEU A 749 25.94 -1.09 -30.95
N SER A 750 27.03 -0.48 -31.42
CA SER A 750 28.35 -1.10 -31.62
C SER A 750 29.39 -0.08 -31.16
N ALA A 751 30.16 -0.39 -30.11
CA ALA A 751 31.13 0.55 -29.53
C ALA A 751 32.45 -0.17 -29.15
N PRO A 752 33.60 0.52 -29.18
CA PRO A 752 34.84 -0.02 -28.62
C PRO A 752 34.76 -0.07 -27.09
N LEU A 753 35.04 -1.23 -26.50
CA LEU A 753 35.07 -1.43 -25.06
C LEU A 753 36.22 -2.38 -24.71
N LYS A 754 36.96 -2.09 -23.62
CA LYS A 754 38.08 -2.95 -23.18
C LYS A 754 37.56 -4.35 -22.83
N TYR A 755 38.38 -5.38 -23.02
CA TYR A 755 38.04 -6.76 -22.67
C TYR A 755 38.93 -7.27 -21.52
N PRO A 756 38.37 -7.76 -20.40
CA PRO A 756 39.14 -8.21 -19.24
C PRO A 756 39.83 -9.57 -19.48
N THR A 757 40.84 -9.89 -18.67
CA THR A 757 41.58 -11.15 -18.76
C THR A 757 40.83 -12.29 -18.05
N MET A 758 40.29 -13.24 -18.83
CA MET A 758 39.46 -14.36 -18.37
C MET A 758 40.24 -15.55 -17.75
N THR A 759 41.45 -15.31 -17.23
CA THR A 759 42.35 -16.36 -16.72
C THR A 759 42.16 -16.66 -15.22
N GLU A 760 41.62 -15.70 -14.47
CA GLU A 760 41.29 -15.85 -13.04
C GLU A 760 39.85 -16.39 -12.89
N PRO A 761 39.52 -17.16 -11.83
CA PRO A 761 38.16 -17.61 -11.57
C PRO A 761 37.24 -16.42 -11.23
N PHE A 762 35.97 -16.50 -11.61
CA PHE A 762 34.97 -15.49 -11.25
C PHE A 762 34.27 -15.91 -9.96
N ILE A 763 34.48 -15.16 -8.87
CA ILE A 763 33.95 -15.49 -7.54
C ILE A 763 32.67 -14.73 -7.18
N SER A 764 32.47 -13.55 -7.78
CA SER A 764 31.32 -12.68 -7.51
C SER A 764 30.49 -12.57 -8.79
N CYS A 765 29.52 -13.46 -8.92
CA CYS A 765 28.67 -13.59 -10.09
C CYS A 765 27.20 -13.40 -9.66
N CYS A 766 26.57 -12.33 -10.14
CA CYS A 766 25.22 -11.94 -9.78
C CYS A 766 24.42 -11.55 -11.04
N ILE A 767 23.16 -11.97 -11.08
CA ILE A 767 22.20 -11.64 -12.12
C ILE A 767 20.98 -11.03 -11.44
N GLY A 768 20.54 -9.84 -11.86
CA GLY A 768 19.41 -9.15 -11.25
C GLY A 768 19.62 -8.60 -9.83
N SER A 769 20.83 -8.70 -9.28
CA SER A 769 21.16 -8.38 -7.87
C SER A 769 22.29 -7.36 -7.75
N ALA A 770 22.25 -6.53 -6.69
CA ALA A 770 23.33 -5.61 -6.33
C ALA A 770 24.68 -6.31 -6.01
N GLY A 771 24.63 -7.57 -5.57
CA GLY A 771 25.79 -8.35 -5.16
C GLY A 771 26.43 -7.88 -3.84
N HIS A 772 27.36 -8.68 -3.31
CA HIS A 772 28.25 -8.23 -2.23
C HIS A 772 29.58 -7.76 -2.86
N ARG A 773 29.67 -6.48 -3.20
CA ARG A 773 30.94 -5.87 -3.64
C ARG A 773 31.89 -5.73 -2.45
N THR A 774 32.88 -6.60 -2.35
CA THR A 774 33.89 -6.62 -1.27
C THR A 774 35.03 -5.60 -1.46
N THR A 775 34.77 -4.47 -2.14
CA THR A 775 35.80 -3.47 -2.49
C THR A 775 35.53 -2.06 -1.98
N THR A 776 34.51 -1.85 -1.14
CA THR A 776 34.41 -0.64 -0.31
C THR A 776 35.08 -0.88 1.05
N PRO A 777 36.13 -0.12 1.42
CA PRO A 777 36.51 -0.03 2.82
C PRO A 777 35.38 0.65 3.62
N PRO A 778 35.27 0.42 4.94
CA PRO A 778 34.26 1.09 5.76
C PRO A 778 34.42 2.62 5.69
N PRO A 779 33.33 3.39 5.89
CA PRO A 779 33.30 4.86 5.69
C PRO A 779 34.14 5.67 6.72
N SER A 780 35.00 5.01 7.50
CA SER A 780 35.87 5.60 8.52
C SER A 780 37.32 5.84 8.06
N GLN A 781 37.66 5.58 6.79
CA GLN A 781 39.03 5.70 6.27
C GLN A 781 39.19 6.53 4.98
N ILE A 782 38.21 7.39 4.65
CA ILE A 782 38.38 8.44 3.64
C ILE A 782 38.77 9.73 4.40
N PRO A 783 39.96 10.31 4.17
CA PRO A 783 40.26 11.66 4.66
C PRO A 783 39.32 12.65 3.98
N ASP A 784 38.66 13.51 4.76
CA ASP A 784 37.77 14.53 4.21
C ASP A 784 38.50 15.39 3.15
N PRO A 785 37.91 15.62 1.96
CA PRO A 785 38.47 16.56 1.01
C PRO A 785 38.42 17.98 1.63
N PRO A 786 39.49 18.79 1.49
CA PRO A 786 39.55 20.08 2.15
C PRO A 786 38.44 21.02 1.64
N PHE A 787 37.75 21.65 2.59
CA PHE A 787 36.65 22.58 2.34
C PHE A 787 37.04 23.66 1.33
N SER A 788 36.47 23.59 0.13
CA SER A 788 36.61 24.63 -0.89
C SER A 788 35.46 25.63 -0.75
N SER A 789 35.72 26.75 -0.08
CA SER A 789 34.81 27.89 -0.03
C SER A 789 34.58 28.49 -1.42
N ALA A 790 33.35 28.91 -1.71
CA ALA A 790 33.01 29.47 -3.01
C ALA A 790 33.75 30.78 -3.32
N THR A 791 34.48 30.80 -4.44
CA THR A 791 35.00 32.03 -5.06
C THR A 791 34.87 31.96 -6.58
N THR A 792 34.70 33.11 -7.20
CA THR A 792 34.30 33.28 -8.61
C THR A 792 35.42 32.95 -9.61
N PRO A 793 35.07 32.60 -10.87
CA PRO A 793 36.04 32.10 -11.83
C PRO A 793 36.87 33.23 -12.48
N THR A 794 38.19 33.14 -12.37
CA THR A 794 39.11 33.90 -13.23
C THR A 794 40.16 32.99 -13.86
N THR A 795 40.30 33.18 -15.17
CA THR A 795 41.31 32.66 -16.09
C THR A 795 42.68 32.30 -15.52
N ARG A 796 43.18 31.08 -15.79
CA ARG A 796 44.30 30.82 -16.72
C ARG A 796 44.63 29.32 -16.87
N SER A 797 45.12 28.95 -18.05
CA SER A 797 45.61 27.62 -18.39
C SER A 797 47.14 27.59 -18.47
N SER A 798 47.74 26.46 -18.06
CA SER A 798 49.13 26.06 -18.36
C SER A 798 49.27 24.56 -18.08
N LEU A 799 49.30 23.71 -19.13
CA LEU A 799 50.49 23.25 -19.86
C LEU A 799 51.04 21.92 -19.31
N GLY A 800 50.94 20.86 -20.10
CA GLY A 800 51.44 19.52 -19.76
C GLY A 800 50.97 18.44 -20.74
N GLY A 801 51.41 18.51 -22.01
CA GLY A 801 50.98 17.56 -23.04
C GLY A 801 51.40 17.96 -24.46
N ILE A 802 52.70 17.86 -24.77
CA ILE A 802 53.24 17.95 -26.14
C ILE A 802 53.55 16.52 -26.62
N LEU A 803 53.49 16.29 -27.94
CA LEU A 803 53.61 15.01 -28.67
C LEU A 803 52.31 14.16 -28.61
N SER A 804 51.65 13.76 -29.71
CA SER A 804 51.98 13.81 -31.15
C SER A 804 50.70 13.74 -32.03
N PRO A 805 50.76 13.47 -33.36
CA PRO A 805 50.56 14.44 -34.44
C PRO A 805 49.13 14.58 -35.00
N GLN A 806 48.96 15.56 -35.90
CA GLN A 806 47.68 16.02 -36.46
C GLN A 806 47.07 15.10 -37.53
N THR A 807 45.76 15.24 -37.75
CA THR A 807 45.16 15.23 -39.10
C THR A 807 44.04 16.27 -39.16
N TRP A 808 43.96 17.04 -40.24
CA TRP A 808 43.14 18.26 -40.37
C TRP A 808 41.97 18.06 -41.36
N GLY A 809 40.87 18.79 -41.14
CA GLY A 809 39.68 18.83 -42.01
C GLY A 809 38.45 18.14 -41.38
N GLY A 810 37.24 18.70 -41.41
CA GLY A 810 36.79 19.99 -41.94
C GLY A 810 35.39 20.32 -41.39
N LEU A 811 34.83 21.49 -41.67
CA LEU A 811 33.55 21.93 -41.09
C LEU A 811 32.39 21.00 -41.47
N LEU A 812 31.68 20.49 -40.44
CA LEU A 812 30.22 20.28 -40.33
C LEU A 812 29.94 19.21 -39.25
N GLY A 813 29.09 19.51 -38.26
CA GLY A 813 28.62 18.53 -37.29
C GLY A 813 28.43 19.09 -35.89
N GLY A 814 27.23 18.89 -35.31
CA GLY A 814 27.00 19.11 -33.88
C GLY A 814 27.85 18.15 -33.04
N LYS A 815 28.22 18.57 -31.83
CA LYS A 815 28.98 17.71 -30.91
C LYS A 815 28.12 16.51 -30.52
N SER A 816 28.47 15.33 -31.05
CA SER A 816 28.10 14.05 -30.42
C SER A 816 28.65 14.06 -29.00
N GLU A 817 27.79 13.83 -28.01
CA GLU A 817 28.28 13.40 -26.70
C GLU A 817 29.03 12.08 -26.86
N SER A 818 30.07 11.87 -26.05
CA SER A 818 30.88 10.66 -26.14
C SER A 818 30.12 9.49 -25.50
N VAL A 819 29.65 8.57 -26.33
CA VAL A 819 28.93 7.34 -25.93
C VAL A 819 29.69 6.49 -24.91
N THR A 820 31.01 6.66 -24.82
CA THR A 820 31.89 6.02 -23.83
C THR A 820 32.37 7.03 -22.78
N LYS A 821 32.22 6.68 -21.49
CA LYS A 821 32.74 7.42 -20.33
C LYS A 821 33.78 6.56 -19.60
N LEU A 822 34.83 7.21 -19.09
CA LEU A 822 35.95 6.59 -18.38
C LEU A 822 36.05 7.18 -16.97
N ILE A 823 36.06 6.34 -15.94
CA ILE A 823 36.25 6.75 -14.55
C ILE A 823 37.27 5.83 -13.85
N SER A 824 37.76 6.23 -12.68
CA SER A 824 38.64 5.39 -11.86
C SER A 824 37.89 4.16 -11.35
N ALA A 825 38.56 3.01 -11.31
CA ALA A 825 38.03 1.86 -10.57
C ALA A 825 37.82 2.26 -9.10
N GLY A 826 36.68 1.87 -8.52
CA GLY A 826 36.31 2.18 -7.13
C GLY A 826 35.45 3.44 -6.93
N THR A 827 35.40 4.40 -7.87
CA THR A 827 34.56 5.61 -7.75
C THR A 827 33.17 5.48 -8.38
N GLN A 828 32.81 4.28 -8.83
CA GLN A 828 31.60 4.00 -9.61
C GLN A 828 30.29 4.35 -8.86
N ASP A 829 30.22 4.06 -7.56
CA ASP A 829 29.01 4.28 -6.76
C ASP A 829 28.76 5.77 -6.47
N SER A 830 29.82 6.60 -6.52
CA SER A 830 29.73 8.07 -6.40
C SER A 830 29.32 8.73 -7.71
N GLU A 831 29.72 8.17 -8.85
CA GLU A 831 29.44 8.68 -10.20
C GLU A 831 28.07 8.28 -10.73
N TRP A 832 27.60 7.07 -10.40
CA TRP A 832 26.39 6.48 -10.95
C TRP A 832 25.31 6.17 -9.89
N GLY A 833 25.67 6.10 -8.61
CA GLY A 833 24.78 5.76 -7.51
C GLY A 833 24.97 4.35 -6.95
N SER A 834 24.22 4.02 -5.89
CA SER A 834 24.37 2.73 -5.22
C SER A 834 23.67 1.60 -6.00
N PRO A 835 24.29 0.41 -6.09
CA PRO A 835 23.69 -0.73 -6.78
C PRO A 835 22.47 -1.26 -6.03
N THR A 836 21.41 -1.57 -6.77
CA THR A 836 20.19 -2.20 -6.26
C THR A 836 19.82 -3.42 -7.12
N SER A 837 18.90 -4.26 -6.64
CA SER A 837 18.28 -5.30 -7.49
C SER A 837 17.63 -4.71 -8.74
N LEU A 838 17.23 -5.55 -9.69
CA LEU A 838 16.59 -5.12 -10.93
C LEU A 838 15.26 -4.37 -10.70
N GLN A 839 14.58 -4.58 -9.56
CA GLN A 839 13.27 -3.99 -9.19
C GLN A 839 12.21 -4.09 -10.30
N GLY A 840 12.18 -5.24 -10.96
CA GLY A 840 11.28 -5.56 -12.06
C GLY A 840 11.26 -7.06 -12.36
N GLN A 841 10.78 -7.43 -13.54
CA GLN A 841 10.59 -8.81 -13.95
C GLN A 841 11.71 -9.26 -14.91
N LEU A 842 12.28 -10.45 -14.67
CA LEU A 842 13.35 -11.03 -15.48
C LEU A 842 12.92 -12.41 -16.00
N GLY A 843 12.98 -12.63 -17.30
CA GLY A 843 12.60 -13.90 -17.95
C GLY A 843 13.68 -14.98 -17.83
N SER A 844 13.73 -15.90 -18.80
CA SER A 844 14.86 -16.84 -18.91
C SER A 844 16.16 -16.09 -19.21
N VAL A 845 17.26 -16.50 -18.58
CA VAL A 845 18.59 -15.88 -18.74
C VAL A 845 19.56 -16.90 -19.31
N MET A 846 20.29 -16.51 -20.35
CA MET A 846 21.30 -17.34 -21.01
C MET A 846 22.63 -16.58 -21.08
N VAL A 847 23.71 -17.24 -20.68
CA VAL A 847 25.08 -16.73 -20.83
C VAL A 847 25.86 -17.72 -21.68
N PHE A 848 26.55 -17.24 -22.71
CA PHE A 848 27.38 -18.02 -23.61
C PHE A 848 28.84 -17.62 -23.48
N HIS A 849 29.73 -18.60 -23.66
CA HIS A 849 31.19 -18.40 -23.65
C HIS A 849 31.79 -18.14 -25.05
N GLU A 850 30.95 -18.16 -26.08
CA GLU A 850 31.27 -17.85 -27.46
C GLU A 850 30.51 -16.62 -28.00
N LEU A 851 30.93 -16.19 -29.20
CA LEU A 851 30.33 -15.09 -29.94
C LEU A 851 29.00 -15.51 -30.58
N LEU A 852 27.92 -14.81 -30.23
CA LEU A 852 26.64 -14.98 -30.89
C LEU A 852 26.58 -14.18 -32.20
N GLN A 853 26.15 -14.84 -33.28
CA GLN A 853 25.88 -14.16 -34.56
C GLN A 853 24.51 -13.46 -34.51
N PRO A 854 24.31 -12.36 -35.26
CA PRO A 854 23.02 -11.64 -35.30
C PRO A 854 21.83 -12.54 -35.65
N ASN A 855 22.01 -13.52 -36.54
CA ASN A 855 20.98 -14.48 -36.90
C ASN A 855 20.54 -15.36 -35.72
N HIS A 856 21.48 -15.81 -34.88
CA HIS A 856 21.15 -16.61 -33.69
C HIS A 856 20.36 -15.79 -32.67
N ILE A 857 20.74 -14.52 -32.45
CA ILE A 857 20.04 -13.60 -31.55
C ILE A 857 18.62 -13.33 -32.06
N LYS A 858 18.47 -13.08 -33.36
CA LYS A 858 17.16 -12.88 -33.99
C LYS A 858 16.28 -14.13 -33.90
N ALA A 859 16.83 -15.32 -34.11
CA ALA A 859 16.10 -16.58 -33.96
C ALA A 859 15.59 -16.80 -32.53
N ILE A 860 16.47 -16.67 -31.52
CA ILE A 860 16.10 -16.79 -30.10
C ILE A 860 15.04 -15.74 -29.71
N CYS A 861 15.17 -14.51 -30.20
CA CYS A 861 14.17 -13.46 -29.96
C CYS A 861 12.83 -13.79 -30.64
N SER A 862 12.84 -14.34 -31.86
CA SER A 862 11.62 -14.69 -32.61
C SER A 862 10.84 -15.87 -32.03
N ALA A 863 11.50 -16.74 -31.25
CA ALA A 863 10.84 -17.79 -30.48
C ALA A 863 10.04 -17.24 -29.28
N GLY A 864 10.28 -15.98 -28.88
CA GLY A 864 9.57 -15.28 -27.82
C GLY A 864 9.95 -15.68 -26.39
N PRO A 865 9.49 -14.92 -25.37
CA PRO A 865 9.90 -15.09 -23.97
C PRO A 865 9.42 -16.39 -23.33
N ASN A 866 8.43 -17.07 -23.92
CA ASN A 866 7.77 -18.25 -23.37
C ASN A 866 8.34 -19.58 -23.90
N CYS A 867 9.29 -19.55 -24.84
CA CYS A 867 9.89 -20.76 -25.40
C CYS A 867 10.77 -21.49 -24.37
N ILE A 868 10.35 -22.67 -23.93
CA ILE A 868 11.06 -23.49 -22.92
C ILE A 868 12.33 -24.13 -23.52
N SER A 869 12.33 -24.39 -24.83
CA SER A 869 13.43 -25.07 -25.52
C SER A 869 13.70 -24.45 -26.90
N PRO A 870 14.30 -23.23 -26.97
CA PRO A 870 14.58 -22.56 -28.23
C PRO A 870 15.48 -23.39 -29.16
N PHE A 871 16.35 -24.24 -28.59
CA PHE A 871 17.26 -25.13 -29.31
C PHE A 871 16.62 -26.44 -29.84
N LYS A 872 15.32 -26.66 -29.65
CA LYS A 872 14.60 -27.87 -30.13
C LYS A 872 13.58 -27.61 -31.23
N ALA A 873 13.17 -26.36 -31.45
CA ALA A 873 11.93 -26.04 -32.15
C ALA A 873 12.11 -25.60 -33.63
N GLN A 874 13.32 -25.21 -34.04
CA GLN A 874 13.64 -24.78 -35.41
C GLN A 874 15.04 -25.26 -35.79
N GLU A 875 15.15 -25.75 -37.03
CA GLU A 875 16.31 -25.99 -37.91
C GLU A 875 17.72 -26.25 -37.31
N SER A 876 18.50 -27.09 -38.02
CA SER A 876 19.77 -27.67 -37.54
C SER A 876 20.85 -26.68 -37.10
N GLU A 877 20.73 -25.38 -37.41
CA GLU A 877 21.69 -24.34 -37.03
C GLU A 877 21.68 -23.97 -35.53
N LEU A 878 20.54 -24.09 -34.82
CA LEU A 878 20.48 -23.72 -33.39
C LEU A 878 20.99 -24.82 -32.44
N GLY A 879 21.14 -26.07 -32.91
CA GLY A 879 21.56 -27.20 -32.07
C GLY A 879 22.94 -27.00 -31.45
N ASP A 880 23.89 -26.49 -32.23
CA ASP A 880 25.28 -26.26 -31.82
C ASP A 880 25.42 -25.23 -30.68
N LEU A 881 24.47 -24.29 -30.54
CA LEU A 881 24.52 -23.29 -29.46
C LEU A 881 24.32 -23.90 -28.07
N SER A 882 23.69 -25.06 -27.96
CA SER A 882 23.45 -25.73 -26.67
C SER A 882 24.74 -26.08 -25.93
N THR A 883 25.80 -26.45 -26.66
CA THR A 883 27.14 -26.75 -26.10
C THR A 883 27.94 -25.47 -25.75
N LYS A 884 27.51 -24.32 -26.26
CA LYS A 884 28.15 -23.01 -26.10
C LYS A 884 27.59 -22.20 -24.93
N LEU A 885 26.56 -22.72 -24.26
CA LEU A 885 26.01 -22.18 -23.02
C LEU A 885 27.02 -22.36 -21.88
N LEU A 886 27.28 -21.27 -21.15
CA LEU A 886 27.90 -21.31 -19.83
C LEU A 886 26.83 -21.49 -18.74
N LEU A 887 25.69 -20.80 -18.88
CA LEU A 887 24.59 -20.76 -17.91
C LEU A 887 23.26 -20.66 -18.66
N HIS A 888 22.23 -21.38 -18.22
CA HIS A 888 20.85 -21.18 -18.63
C HIS A 888 19.89 -21.35 -17.44
N TYR A 889 19.31 -20.24 -16.99
CA TYR A 889 18.39 -20.20 -15.86
C TYR A 889 16.97 -19.91 -16.32
N SER A 890 16.06 -20.85 -16.06
CA SER A 890 14.63 -20.72 -16.31
C SER A 890 13.83 -20.71 -15.01
N PRO A 891 12.80 -19.85 -14.85
CA PRO A 891 11.91 -19.85 -13.68
C PRO A 891 11.23 -21.20 -13.40
N LYS A 892 10.96 -22.01 -14.45
CA LYS A 892 10.44 -23.39 -14.30
C LYS A 892 11.45 -24.36 -13.71
N ALA A 893 12.75 -24.13 -13.91
CA ALA A 893 13.84 -24.97 -13.40
C ALA A 893 14.25 -24.65 -11.95
N CYS A 894 13.38 -23.97 -11.19
CA CYS A 894 13.69 -23.54 -9.82
C CYS A 894 12.97 -24.38 -8.76
N ARG A 895 13.69 -24.87 -7.75
CA ARG A 895 13.15 -25.60 -6.59
C ARG A 895 13.62 -24.92 -5.31
N ASN A 896 12.68 -24.36 -4.55
CA ASN A 896 12.95 -23.54 -3.37
C ASN A 896 13.92 -22.38 -3.76
N PRO A 897 14.92 -21.90 -2.96
CA PRO A 897 15.80 -20.82 -3.40
C PRO A 897 16.91 -21.29 -4.36
N ILE A 898 16.81 -22.47 -4.97
CA ILE A 898 17.81 -23.01 -5.90
C ILE A 898 17.26 -22.93 -7.34
N CYS A 899 18.01 -22.26 -8.21
CA CYS A 899 17.78 -22.18 -9.64
C CYS A 899 18.69 -23.20 -10.35
N LEU A 900 18.11 -24.24 -10.95
CA LEU A 900 18.89 -25.25 -11.65
C LEU A 900 19.36 -24.68 -13.00
N ASP A 901 20.67 -24.59 -13.17
CA ASP A 901 21.29 -24.39 -14.48
C ASP A 901 20.95 -25.54 -15.43
N LEU A 902 20.41 -25.19 -16.60
CA LEU A 902 20.06 -26.07 -17.71
C LEU A 902 21.19 -26.20 -18.76
N SER A 903 22.35 -25.56 -18.53
CA SER A 903 23.56 -25.75 -19.32
C SER A 903 24.26 -27.07 -18.98
N PRO A 904 25.20 -27.55 -19.84
CA PRO A 904 26.01 -28.73 -19.51
C PRO A 904 26.96 -28.55 -18.31
N ASN A 905 27.13 -27.33 -17.80
CA ASN A 905 28.06 -27.02 -16.70
C ASN A 905 27.43 -27.20 -15.30
N THR A 906 26.11 -27.31 -15.19
CA THR A 906 25.37 -27.57 -13.93
C THR A 906 25.65 -26.56 -12.79
N LEU A 907 25.91 -25.29 -13.12
CA LEU A 907 26.23 -24.23 -12.17
C LEU A 907 24.97 -23.71 -11.46
N HIS A 908 24.37 -24.49 -10.57
CA HIS A 908 23.09 -24.15 -9.93
C HIS A 908 23.16 -22.86 -9.07
N GLY A 909 22.36 -21.86 -9.43
CA GLY A 909 22.28 -20.56 -8.77
C GLY A 909 21.39 -20.54 -7.53
N ARG A 910 21.55 -19.51 -6.69
CA ARG A 910 20.70 -19.22 -5.53
C ARG A 910 19.82 -17.99 -5.80
N LEU A 911 18.52 -18.19 -5.84
CA LEU A 911 17.50 -17.14 -6.00
C LEU A 911 17.14 -16.55 -4.62
N THR A 912 17.18 -15.22 -4.50
CA THR A 912 16.66 -14.47 -3.34
C THR A 912 15.35 -13.72 -3.64
N GLY A 913 14.92 -13.69 -4.90
CA GLY A 913 13.61 -13.16 -5.33
C GLY A 913 12.52 -14.24 -5.40
N ASN A 914 11.37 -13.86 -5.94
CA ASN A 914 10.25 -14.79 -6.17
C ASN A 914 10.32 -15.39 -7.58
N LYS A 915 9.83 -16.62 -7.74
CA LYS A 915 9.57 -17.20 -9.08
C LYS A 915 8.08 -17.14 -9.39
N VAL A 916 7.73 -16.72 -10.59
CA VAL A 916 6.35 -16.70 -11.10
C VAL A 916 6.25 -17.62 -12.30
N VAL A 917 5.26 -18.52 -12.27
CA VAL A 917 4.96 -19.46 -13.36
C VAL A 917 3.46 -19.39 -13.62
N ASN A 918 3.08 -18.59 -14.60
CA ASN A 918 1.71 -18.50 -15.08
C ASN A 918 1.41 -19.60 -16.11
N TRP A 919 0.13 -19.96 -16.20
CA TRP A 919 -0.39 -21.03 -17.05
C TRP A 919 -1.42 -20.46 -18.02
N ASP A 920 -1.30 -20.78 -19.30
CA ASP A 920 -2.34 -20.45 -20.28
C ASP A 920 -3.47 -21.48 -20.19
N ILE A 921 -4.71 -21.00 -20.18
CA ILE A 921 -5.90 -21.85 -20.19
C ILE A 921 -5.94 -22.77 -21.43
N LYS A 922 -5.38 -22.34 -22.57
CA LYS A 922 -5.31 -23.13 -23.81
C LYS A 922 -4.41 -24.35 -23.69
N ASP A 923 -3.35 -24.27 -22.86
CA ASP A 923 -2.53 -25.42 -22.50
C ASP A 923 -3.25 -26.29 -21.47
N MET A 924 -3.76 -25.68 -20.39
CA MET A 924 -4.26 -26.40 -19.21
C MET A 924 -5.53 -27.21 -19.46
N ILE A 925 -6.34 -26.85 -20.44
CA ILE A 925 -7.51 -27.66 -20.83
C ILE A 925 -7.10 -29.08 -21.27
N ASN A 926 -5.93 -29.24 -21.90
CA ASN A 926 -5.41 -30.55 -22.30
C ASN A 926 -5.01 -31.42 -21.11
N CYS A 927 -4.66 -30.82 -19.97
CA CYS A 927 -4.37 -31.53 -18.73
C CYS A 927 -5.64 -32.02 -18.01
N VAL A 928 -6.82 -31.46 -18.31
CA VAL A 928 -8.11 -31.82 -17.69
C VAL A 928 -8.88 -32.85 -18.54
N GLY A 929 -8.68 -32.83 -19.87
CA GLY A 929 -9.33 -33.76 -20.80
C GLY A 929 -9.51 -33.25 -22.24
N GLY A 930 -8.96 -32.07 -22.57
CA GLY A 930 -9.08 -31.46 -23.89
C GLY A 930 -10.39 -30.67 -24.08
N LEU A 931 -10.64 -30.22 -25.32
CA LEU A 931 -11.84 -29.44 -25.63
C LEU A 931 -13.19 -30.15 -25.36
N PRO A 932 -13.31 -31.50 -25.44
CA PRO A 932 -14.57 -32.18 -25.11
C PRO A 932 -15.13 -31.90 -23.72
N VAL A 933 -14.29 -31.52 -22.75
CA VAL A 933 -14.73 -31.19 -21.38
C VAL A 933 -15.64 -29.95 -21.34
N LEU A 934 -15.67 -29.13 -22.40
CA LEU A 934 -16.58 -27.98 -22.53
C LEU A 934 -17.98 -28.39 -23.05
N LEU A 935 -18.13 -29.53 -23.71
CA LEU A 935 -19.40 -29.94 -24.34
C LEU A 935 -20.60 -30.06 -23.36
N PRO A 936 -20.43 -30.52 -22.09
CA PRO A 936 -21.51 -30.51 -21.11
C PRO A 936 -22.07 -29.11 -20.77
N ILE A 937 -21.31 -28.03 -21.04
CA ILE A 937 -21.82 -26.65 -20.89
C ILE A 937 -22.88 -26.37 -21.96
N LEU A 938 -22.64 -26.80 -23.21
CA LEU A 938 -23.61 -26.66 -24.30
C LEU A 938 -24.85 -27.55 -24.09
N GLU A 939 -24.70 -28.72 -23.49
CA GLU A 939 -25.83 -29.57 -23.11
C GLU A 939 -26.72 -28.87 -22.07
N GLN A 940 -26.14 -28.23 -21.05
CA GLN A 940 -26.90 -27.43 -20.08
C GLN A 940 -27.58 -26.20 -20.71
N LEU A 941 -27.01 -25.58 -21.74
CA LEU A 941 -27.67 -24.48 -22.47
C LEU A 941 -28.98 -24.92 -23.14
N SER A 942 -29.20 -26.22 -23.40
CA SER A 942 -30.49 -26.72 -23.89
C SER A 942 -31.61 -26.68 -22.85
N LEU A 943 -31.26 -26.59 -21.55
CA LEU A 943 -32.17 -26.54 -20.41
C LEU A 943 -32.43 -25.12 -19.89
N VAL A 944 -31.72 -24.10 -20.42
CA VAL A 944 -31.91 -22.69 -20.05
C VAL A 944 -33.11 -22.13 -20.82
N THR A 945 -33.99 -21.38 -20.15
CA THR A 945 -35.12 -20.69 -20.81
C THR A 945 -34.74 -19.29 -21.30
N PRO A 946 -35.32 -18.79 -22.41
CA PRO A 946 -35.00 -17.47 -22.95
C PRO A 946 -35.18 -16.31 -21.95
N ASP A 947 -36.21 -16.37 -21.09
CA ASP A 947 -36.49 -15.31 -20.11
C ASP A 947 -35.37 -15.13 -19.08
N GLN A 948 -34.60 -16.18 -18.77
CA GLN A 948 -33.44 -16.07 -17.89
C GLN A 948 -32.27 -15.29 -18.53
N GLN A 949 -32.20 -15.25 -19.87
CA GLN A 949 -31.18 -14.50 -20.61
C GLN A 949 -31.50 -12.99 -20.68
N ALA A 950 -32.77 -12.60 -20.52
CA ALA A 950 -33.21 -11.21 -20.54
C ALA A 950 -33.05 -10.49 -19.17
N SER A 951 -32.71 -11.21 -18.10
CA SER A 951 -32.61 -10.69 -16.72
C SER A 951 -31.37 -9.83 -16.42
N ASP A 952 -30.75 -9.22 -17.43
CA ASP A 952 -29.63 -8.27 -17.30
C ASP A 952 -30.19 -6.84 -17.16
N PRO A 953 -29.98 -6.09 -16.05
CA PRO A 953 -30.55 -4.75 -15.83
C PRO A 953 -30.10 -3.67 -16.83
N ALA A 954 -29.09 -3.98 -17.66
CA ALA A 954 -28.63 -3.14 -18.76
C ALA A 954 -29.43 -3.34 -20.07
N ALA A 955 -30.39 -4.26 -20.12
CA ALA A 955 -31.23 -4.54 -21.29
C ALA A 955 -32.37 -3.52 -21.49
N GLY A 956 -32.06 -2.22 -21.35
CA GLY A 956 -32.97 -1.15 -21.75
C GLY A 956 -33.05 -1.06 -23.28
N SER A 957 -34.15 -1.54 -23.85
CA SER A 957 -34.62 -1.30 -25.23
C SER A 957 -33.56 -1.38 -26.34
N ASP A 958 -33.27 -2.60 -26.80
CA ASP A 958 -32.72 -2.87 -28.13
C ASP A 958 -33.30 -4.21 -28.64
N PHE A 959 -34.63 -4.27 -28.76
CA PHE A 959 -35.26 -5.29 -29.59
C PHE A 959 -34.84 -5.01 -31.03
N ILE A 960 -34.31 -6.03 -31.71
CA ILE A 960 -34.12 -5.96 -33.15
C ILE A 960 -35.51 -5.99 -33.79
N THR A 961 -36.11 -4.82 -34.02
CA THR A 961 -36.99 -4.66 -35.16
C THR A 961 -36.13 -4.81 -36.40
N PRO A 962 -36.30 -5.84 -37.24
CA PRO A 962 -35.82 -5.75 -38.60
C PRO A 962 -36.66 -4.64 -39.24
N ASP A 963 -36.05 -3.50 -39.55
CA ASP A 963 -36.70 -2.52 -40.41
C ASP A 963 -37.02 -3.22 -41.73
N VAL A 964 -38.31 -3.44 -41.98
CA VAL A 964 -38.81 -4.06 -43.19
C VAL A 964 -38.78 -3.01 -44.31
N SER A 965 -37.57 -2.60 -44.69
CA SER A 965 -37.28 -2.12 -46.03
C SER A 965 -36.68 -3.29 -46.81
N THR A 966 -37.51 -3.92 -47.64
CA THR A 966 -37.05 -4.90 -48.63
C THR A 966 -35.96 -4.26 -49.49
N PRO A 967 -34.71 -4.78 -49.51
CA PRO A 967 -33.72 -4.33 -50.46
C PRO A 967 -34.22 -4.64 -51.88
N ALA A 968 -33.99 -3.72 -52.82
CA ALA A 968 -34.20 -4.01 -54.22
C ALA A 968 -33.22 -5.11 -54.69
N ASP A 969 -33.58 -5.80 -55.78
CA ASP A 969 -32.83 -6.94 -56.33
C ASP A 969 -31.30 -6.66 -56.43
N GLY A 970 -30.51 -7.45 -55.70
CA GLY A 970 -29.08 -7.63 -55.95
C GLY A 970 -28.11 -7.23 -54.84
N ASP A 971 -28.54 -6.49 -53.81
CA ASP A 971 -27.61 -6.01 -52.77
C ASP A 971 -27.39 -7.00 -51.61
N TRP A 972 -26.12 -7.13 -51.23
CA TRP A 972 -25.66 -8.08 -50.23
C TRP A 972 -25.94 -7.57 -48.82
N VAL A 973 -26.51 -8.42 -47.95
CA VAL A 973 -26.60 -8.13 -46.50
C VAL A 973 -25.20 -8.26 -45.89
N ILE A 974 -24.48 -7.14 -45.80
CA ILE A 974 -23.13 -7.10 -45.23
C ILE A 974 -23.22 -7.27 -43.71
N LEU A 975 -22.99 -8.50 -43.23
CA LEU A 975 -22.85 -8.80 -41.81
C LEU A 975 -21.52 -8.21 -41.28
N PRO A 976 -21.53 -7.47 -40.16
CA PRO A 976 -20.34 -6.74 -39.69
C PRO A 976 -19.28 -7.66 -39.06
N SER A 977 -18.11 -7.75 -39.68
CA SER A 977 -16.99 -8.62 -39.33
C SER A 977 -15.95 -8.02 -38.34
N ASN A 978 -16.27 -6.90 -37.69
CA ASN A 978 -15.30 -6.09 -36.93
C ASN A 978 -15.38 -6.32 -35.41
N ARG A 979 -14.37 -5.93 -34.61
CA ARG A 979 -14.29 -6.19 -33.15
C ARG A 979 -15.54 -5.78 -32.34
N ALA A 980 -16.31 -4.79 -32.80
CA ALA A 980 -17.56 -4.37 -32.19
C ALA A 980 -18.75 -5.35 -32.40
N SER A 981 -18.64 -6.33 -33.31
CA SER A 981 -19.67 -7.35 -33.51
C SER A 981 -19.59 -8.47 -32.48
N GLU A 982 -18.39 -8.94 -32.08
CA GLU A 982 -18.27 -10.03 -31.08
C GLU A 982 -18.95 -9.68 -29.74
N ALA A 983 -18.84 -8.43 -29.28
CA ALA A 983 -19.53 -7.97 -28.06
C ALA A 983 -21.06 -8.00 -28.17
N ARG A 984 -21.62 -7.93 -29.39
CA ARG A 984 -23.05 -8.10 -29.65
C ARG A 984 -23.44 -9.58 -29.66
N LEU A 985 -22.54 -10.47 -30.11
CA LEU A 985 -22.75 -11.93 -30.10
C LEU A 985 -22.81 -12.49 -28.67
N GLU A 986 -22.13 -11.87 -27.71
CA GLU A 986 -22.11 -12.28 -26.28
C GLU A 986 -23.47 -12.20 -25.57
N LYS A 987 -24.46 -11.53 -26.18
CA LYS A 987 -25.86 -11.57 -25.70
C LYS A 987 -26.42 -13.00 -25.81
N ASN A 988 -26.07 -13.75 -26.85
CA ASN A 988 -26.48 -15.15 -27.04
C ASN A 988 -25.42 -16.11 -26.45
N LEU A 989 -25.83 -16.98 -25.52
CA LEU A 989 -24.92 -17.92 -24.85
C LEU A 989 -24.37 -19.01 -25.79
N VAL A 990 -25.13 -19.44 -26.79
CA VAL A 990 -24.68 -20.44 -27.79
C VAL A 990 -23.64 -19.82 -28.72
N ALA A 991 -23.84 -18.56 -29.14
CA ALA A 991 -22.84 -17.80 -29.89
C ALA A 991 -21.56 -17.57 -29.04
N THR A 992 -21.72 -17.24 -27.76
CA THR A 992 -20.63 -17.13 -26.78
C THR A 992 -19.82 -18.44 -26.69
N PHE A 993 -20.48 -19.61 -26.69
CA PHE A 993 -19.82 -20.92 -26.68
C PHE A 993 -18.99 -21.18 -27.94
N LEU A 994 -19.51 -20.86 -29.12
CA LEU A 994 -18.76 -20.96 -30.38
C LEU A 994 -17.54 -20.01 -30.41
N LEU A 995 -17.67 -18.81 -29.83
CA LEU A 995 -16.54 -17.89 -29.64
C LEU A 995 -15.50 -18.44 -28.67
N VAL A 996 -15.88 -19.14 -27.60
CA VAL A 996 -14.93 -19.82 -26.69
C VAL A 996 -14.13 -20.87 -27.47
N LEU A 997 -14.79 -21.74 -28.24
CA LEU A 997 -14.11 -22.74 -29.07
C LEU A 997 -13.18 -22.10 -30.11
N LYS A 998 -13.62 -21.04 -30.81
CA LYS A 998 -12.79 -20.26 -31.75
C LYS A 998 -11.49 -19.80 -31.08
N HIS A 999 -11.57 -19.19 -29.90
CA HIS A 999 -10.40 -18.67 -29.21
C HIS A 999 -9.50 -19.79 -28.64
N PHE A 1000 -10.05 -20.95 -28.27
CA PHE A 1000 -9.25 -22.11 -27.85
C PHE A 1000 -8.44 -22.74 -28.99
N LEU A 1001 -8.98 -22.74 -30.21
CA LEU A 1001 -8.27 -23.16 -31.42
C LEU A 1001 -7.22 -22.12 -31.86
N GLN A 1002 -7.51 -20.83 -31.64
CA GLN A 1002 -6.68 -19.71 -32.10
C GLN A 1002 -5.21 -19.85 -31.72
N ARG A 1003 -4.37 -20.08 -32.74
CA ARG A 1003 -2.90 -20.28 -32.70
C ARG A 1003 -2.45 -21.47 -31.84
N HIS A 1004 -3.28 -22.52 -31.70
CA HIS A 1004 -3.00 -23.63 -30.80
C HIS A 1004 -3.19 -25.02 -31.48
N PRO A 1005 -2.16 -25.56 -32.16
CA PRO A 1005 -2.30 -26.77 -32.98
C PRO A 1005 -2.77 -28.00 -32.19
N ILE A 1006 -2.29 -28.17 -30.96
CA ILE A 1006 -2.69 -29.28 -30.06
C ILE A 1006 -4.21 -29.27 -29.81
N ASN A 1007 -4.85 -28.09 -29.75
CA ASN A 1007 -6.30 -28.00 -29.51
C ASN A 1007 -7.10 -28.34 -30.78
N GLN A 1008 -6.56 -28.02 -31.96
CA GLN A 1008 -7.15 -28.41 -33.24
C GLN A 1008 -7.09 -29.92 -33.43
N GLU A 1009 -5.94 -30.54 -33.15
CA GLU A 1009 -5.76 -32.00 -33.21
C GLU A 1009 -6.63 -32.71 -32.17
N ASN A 1010 -6.69 -32.20 -30.92
CA ASN A 1010 -7.56 -32.74 -29.88
C ASN A 1010 -9.03 -32.73 -30.30
N LEU A 1011 -9.53 -31.63 -30.88
CA LEU A 1011 -10.91 -31.51 -31.35
C LEU A 1011 -11.21 -32.43 -32.54
N LEU A 1012 -10.23 -32.64 -33.42
CA LEU A 1012 -10.33 -33.53 -34.58
C LEU A 1012 -10.38 -35.01 -34.16
N HIS A 1013 -9.44 -35.44 -33.30
CA HIS A 1013 -9.33 -36.84 -32.86
C HIS A 1013 -10.42 -37.25 -31.86
N SER A 1014 -10.97 -36.31 -31.08
CA SER A 1014 -12.07 -36.60 -30.14
C SER A 1014 -13.46 -36.68 -30.79
N HIS A 1015 -13.55 -36.56 -32.12
CA HIS A 1015 -14.81 -36.37 -32.87
C HIS A 1015 -15.67 -35.21 -32.36
N GLY A 1016 -15.09 -34.25 -31.62
CA GLY A 1016 -15.84 -33.21 -30.90
C GLY A 1016 -16.68 -32.30 -31.80
N VAL A 1017 -16.29 -32.12 -33.07
CA VAL A 1017 -17.09 -31.39 -34.07
C VAL A 1017 -18.40 -32.11 -34.42
N GLY A 1018 -18.39 -33.44 -34.49
CA GLY A 1018 -19.58 -34.25 -34.71
C GLY A 1018 -20.54 -34.18 -33.52
N THR A 1019 -20.01 -34.30 -32.30
CA THR A 1019 -20.78 -34.14 -31.06
C THR A 1019 -21.36 -32.72 -30.93
N LEU A 1020 -20.58 -31.69 -31.28
CA LEU A 1020 -21.05 -30.30 -31.33
C LEU A 1020 -22.24 -30.14 -32.27
N GLY A 1021 -22.18 -30.69 -33.49
CA GLY A 1021 -23.30 -30.65 -34.43
C GLY A 1021 -24.56 -31.35 -33.90
N ALA A 1022 -24.40 -32.51 -33.25
CA ALA A 1022 -25.50 -33.24 -32.62
C ALA A 1022 -26.10 -32.50 -31.40
N LEU A 1023 -25.30 -31.79 -30.61
CA LEU A 1023 -25.79 -30.97 -29.49
C LEU A 1023 -26.52 -29.71 -29.98
N LEU A 1024 -26.00 -29.02 -31.01
CA LEU A 1024 -26.69 -27.88 -31.63
C LEU A 1024 -28.05 -28.28 -32.22
N GLN A 1025 -28.17 -29.49 -32.80
CA GLN A 1025 -29.47 -30.04 -33.22
C GLN A 1025 -30.46 -30.26 -32.07
N LYS A 1026 -30.01 -30.41 -30.81
CA LYS A 1026 -30.90 -30.58 -29.64
C LYS A 1026 -31.42 -29.26 -29.07
N LEU A 1027 -30.82 -28.11 -29.42
CA LEU A 1027 -31.22 -26.81 -28.87
C LEU A 1027 -32.66 -26.40 -29.23
N PRO A 1028 -33.36 -25.64 -28.36
CA PRO A 1028 -34.65 -25.02 -28.68
C PRO A 1028 -34.51 -23.99 -29.80
N ALA A 1029 -35.55 -23.82 -30.63
CA ALA A 1029 -35.52 -22.92 -31.78
C ALA A 1029 -35.13 -21.47 -31.45
N GLY A 1030 -35.61 -20.92 -30.33
CA GLY A 1030 -35.31 -19.56 -29.89
C GLY A 1030 -33.86 -19.31 -29.44
N HIS A 1031 -33.00 -20.34 -29.36
CA HIS A 1031 -31.59 -20.19 -29.01
C HIS A 1031 -30.66 -20.08 -30.24
N VAL A 1032 -31.15 -20.46 -31.43
CA VAL A 1032 -30.37 -20.48 -32.67
C VAL A 1032 -30.82 -19.29 -33.53
N ASP A 1033 -30.02 -18.23 -33.51
CA ASP A 1033 -30.29 -16.94 -34.15
C ASP A 1033 -29.17 -16.56 -35.15
N VAL A 1034 -29.26 -15.36 -35.72
CA VAL A 1034 -28.21 -14.79 -36.58
C VAL A 1034 -26.87 -14.65 -35.84
N SER A 1035 -26.88 -14.46 -34.52
CA SER A 1035 -25.67 -14.40 -33.69
C SER A 1035 -24.90 -15.73 -33.71
N VAL A 1036 -25.61 -16.86 -33.60
CA VAL A 1036 -25.02 -18.21 -33.70
C VAL A 1036 -24.44 -18.45 -35.10
N LEU A 1037 -25.10 -17.97 -36.17
CA LEU A 1037 -24.56 -18.04 -37.52
C LEU A 1037 -23.25 -17.25 -37.66
N VAL A 1038 -23.20 -15.99 -37.21
CA VAL A 1038 -21.97 -15.17 -37.30
C VAL A 1038 -20.84 -15.76 -36.44
N ALA A 1039 -21.14 -16.29 -35.25
CA ALA A 1039 -20.14 -16.98 -34.44
C ALA A 1039 -19.59 -18.26 -35.13
N MET A 1040 -20.42 -18.98 -35.88
CA MET A 1040 -20.00 -20.12 -36.72
C MET A 1040 -19.09 -19.67 -37.87
N GLN A 1041 -19.41 -18.56 -38.54
CA GLN A 1041 -18.58 -17.98 -39.60
C GLN A 1041 -17.17 -17.67 -39.08
N LEU A 1042 -17.09 -16.97 -37.94
CA LEU A 1042 -15.82 -16.61 -37.28
C LEU A 1042 -14.99 -17.83 -36.82
N LEU A 1043 -15.65 -18.95 -36.49
CA LEU A 1043 -14.99 -20.22 -36.15
C LEU A 1043 -14.38 -20.88 -37.40
N ILE A 1044 -15.13 -20.94 -38.50
CA ILE A 1044 -14.68 -21.49 -39.79
C ILE A 1044 -13.54 -20.65 -40.38
N GLU A 1045 -13.64 -19.32 -40.30
CA GLU A 1045 -12.58 -18.39 -40.72
C GLU A 1045 -11.29 -18.58 -39.91
N GLN A 1046 -11.38 -18.77 -38.59
CA GLN A 1046 -10.21 -19.01 -37.73
C GLN A 1046 -9.46 -20.30 -38.12
N VAL A 1047 -10.19 -21.40 -38.36
CA VAL A 1047 -9.57 -22.67 -38.80
C VAL A 1047 -9.04 -22.58 -40.24
N THR A 1048 -9.69 -21.79 -41.09
CA THR A 1048 -9.21 -21.48 -42.45
C THR A 1048 -7.89 -20.71 -42.42
N TYR A 1049 -7.77 -19.69 -41.55
CA TYR A 1049 -6.53 -18.94 -41.33
C TYR A 1049 -5.38 -19.82 -40.83
N GLU A 1050 -5.70 -20.81 -40.00
CA GLU A 1050 -4.74 -21.81 -39.47
C GLU A 1050 -4.38 -22.92 -40.45
N LYS A 1051 -5.03 -22.97 -41.62
CA LYS A 1051 -4.76 -23.91 -42.72
C LYS A 1051 -4.99 -25.39 -42.39
N ASN A 1052 -5.73 -25.71 -41.31
CA ASN A 1052 -6.06 -27.08 -40.94
C ASN A 1052 -7.24 -27.63 -41.76
N GLN A 1053 -6.92 -28.23 -42.91
CA GLN A 1053 -7.91 -28.71 -43.88
C GLN A 1053 -8.80 -29.86 -43.35
N ALA A 1054 -8.27 -30.73 -42.50
CA ALA A 1054 -9.03 -31.86 -41.94
C ALA A 1054 -10.12 -31.39 -40.96
N LEU A 1055 -9.76 -30.46 -40.06
CA LEU A 1055 -10.72 -29.84 -39.15
C LEU A 1055 -11.74 -28.97 -39.91
N LEU A 1056 -11.31 -28.23 -40.93
CA LEU A 1056 -12.19 -27.44 -41.79
C LEU A 1056 -13.25 -28.30 -42.50
N GLN A 1057 -12.87 -29.48 -43.01
CA GLN A 1057 -13.82 -30.43 -43.63
C GLN A 1057 -14.84 -30.94 -42.61
N GLN A 1058 -14.43 -31.26 -41.39
CA GLN A 1058 -15.34 -31.68 -40.31
C GLN A 1058 -16.34 -30.58 -39.92
N LEU A 1059 -15.89 -29.33 -39.79
CA LEU A 1059 -16.75 -28.17 -39.51
C LEU A 1059 -17.78 -27.97 -40.64
N HIS A 1060 -17.36 -28.07 -41.90
CA HIS A 1060 -18.26 -27.97 -43.04
C HIS A 1060 -19.32 -29.08 -43.03
N THR A 1061 -18.92 -30.35 -42.87
CA THR A 1061 -19.86 -31.50 -42.91
C THR A 1061 -20.85 -31.49 -41.74
N HIS A 1062 -20.39 -31.33 -40.50
CA HIS A 1062 -21.23 -31.53 -39.31
C HIS A 1062 -21.96 -30.27 -38.83
N LEU A 1063 -21.53 -29.06 -39.23
CA LEU A 1063 -22.11 -27.79 -38.79
C LEU A 1063 -22.71 -27.00 -39.95
N LEU A 1064 -21.91 -26.66 -40.97
CA LEU A 1064 -22.37 -25.77 -42.06
C LEU A 1064 -23.42 -26.43 -42.95
N PHE A 1065 -23.17 -27.66 -43.43
CA PHE A 1065 -24.08 -28.39 -44.31
C PHE A 1065 -25.15 -29.21 -43.54
N ASN A 1066 -25.17 -29.10 -42.22
CA ASN A 1066 -26.14 -29.79 -41.37
C ASN A 1066 -27.43 -28.96 -41.24
N PHE A 1067 -28.27 -29.00 -42.27
CA PHE A 1067 -29.52 -28.23 -42.37
C PHE A 1067 -30.50 -28.42 -41.19
N ASN A 1068 -30.41 -29.55 -40.47
CA ASN A 1068 -31.25 -29.81 -39.29
C ASN A 1068 -31.00 -28.83 -38.13
N ILE A 1069 -29.83 -28.17 -38.09
CA ILE A 1069 -29.54 -27.09 -37.13
C ILE A 1069 -30.30 -25.82 -37.57
N TRP A 1070 -30.12 -25.43 -38.84
CA TRP A 1070 -30.55 -24.14 -39.38
C TRP A 1070 -32.05 -24.06 -39.70
N ASN A 1071 -32.71 -25.20 -39.97
CA ASN A 1071 -34.15 -25.27 -40.21
C ASN A 1071 -35.02 -24.82 -39.04
N LYS A 1072 -34.48 -24.83 -37.81
CA LYS A 1072 -35.17 -24.31 -36.62
C LYS A 1072 -35.23 -22.79 -36.57
N GLY A 1073 -34.35 -22.11 -37.32
CA GLY A 1073 -34.22 -20.66 -37.32
C GLY A 1073 -35.40 -19.92 -37.96
N ASP A 1074 -35.46 -18.62 -37.73
CA ASP A 1074 -36.38 -17.71 -38.42
C ASP A 1074 -35.99 -17.52 -39.91
N PHE A 1075 -36.81 -16.75 -40.65
CA PHE A 1075 -36.56 -16.51 -42.08
C PHE A 1075 -35.22 -15.77 -42.34
N PRO A 1076 -34.88 -14.67 -41.63
CA PRO A 1076 -33.57 -14.03 -41.74
C PRO A 1076 -32.38 -14.98 -41.56
N LEU A 1077 -32.39 -15.83 -40.53
CA LEU A 1077 -31.33 -16.80 -40.27
C LEU A 1077 -31.16 -17.79 -41.44
N ARG A 1078 -32.26 -18.32 -41.99
CA ARG A 1078 -32.20 -19.26 -43.13
C ARG A 1078 -31.62 -18.61 -44.38
N ILE A 1079 -32.02 -17.37 -44.70
CA ILE A 1079 -31.46 -16.63 -45.85
C ILE A 1079 -29.97 -16.35 -45.65
N GLY A 1080 -29.56 -15.87 -44.47
CA GLY A 1080 -28.15 -15.62 -44.15
C GLY A 1080 -27.29 -16.88 -44.23
N HIS A 1081 -27.82 -18.03 -43.78
CA HIS A 1081 -27.15 -19.33 -43.88
C HIS A 1081 -26.93 -19.77 -45.33
N ILE A 1082 -27.97 -19.67 -46.18
CA ILE A 1082 -27.88 -19.99 -47.62
C ILE A 1082 -26.89 -19.05 -48.33
N GLN A 1083 -26.90 -17.75 -48.01
CA GLN A 1083 -25.95 -16.77 -48.55
C GLN A 1083 -24.51 -17.13 -48.18
N TYR A 1084 -24.23 -17.48 -46.92
CA TYR A 1084 -22.89 -17.88 -46.47
C TYR A 1084 -22.43 -19.22 -47.07
N MET A 1085 -23.33 -20.21 -47.21
CA MET A 1085 -23.01 -21.43 -47.94
C MET A 1085 -22.60 -21.13 -49.39
N SER A 1086 -23.32 -20.22 -50.06
CA SER A 1086 -23.04 -19.81 -51.43
C SER A 1086 -21.64 -19.18 -51.59
N THR A 1087 -21.22 -18.32 -50.64
CA THR A 1087 -19.86 -17.73 -50.67
C THR A 1087 -18.77 -18.79 -50.44
N VAL A 1088 -18.89 -19.62 -49.39
CA VAL A 1088 -17.91 -20.68 -49.08
C VAL A 1088 -17.73 -21.66 -50.25
N ILE A 1089 -18.82 -22.04 -50.94
CA ILE A 1089 -18.79 -22.91 -52.13
C ILE A 1089 -18.16 -22.17 -53.33
N LYS A 1090 -18.46 -20.89 -53.52
CA LYS A 1090 -17.91 -20.05 -54.62
C LYS A 1090 -16.40 -19.88 -54.50
N ASP A 1091 -15.89 -19.71 -53.30
CA ASP A 1091 -14.48 -19.46 -53.05
C ASP A 1091 -13.65 -20.76 -53.10
N ASN A 1092 -14.21 -21.89 -52.64
CA ASN A 1092 -13.53 -23.19 -52.60
C ASN A 1092 -13.97 -24.18 -53.72
N ARG A 1093 -14.37 -23.67 -54.88
CA ARG A 1093 -14.89 -24.45 -56.04
C ARG A 1093 -14.09 -25.69 -56.44
N LYS A 1094 -12.76 -25.71 -56.23
CA LYS A 1094 -11.89 -26.85 -56.59
C LYS A 1094 -11.97 -28.01 -55.58
N GLN A 1095 -12.23 -27.72 -54.31
CA GLN A 1095 -12.30 -28.71 -53.22
C GLN A 1095 -13.65 -29.43 -53.27
N PHE A 1096 -14.76 -28.68 -53.33
CA PHE A 1096 -16.11 -29.25 -53.37
C PHE A 1096 -16.46 -30.00 -54.67
N ARG A 1097 -15.71 -29.81 -55.76
CA ARG A 1097 -15.88 -30.60 -56.99
C ARG A 1097 -15.31 -32.03 -56.92
N LYS A 1098 -14.48 -32.36 -55.93
CA LYS A 1098 -13.87 -33.71 -55.79
C LYS A 1098 -14.68 -34.67 -54.91
N ASN A 1099 -15.48 -34.16 -53.97
CA ASN A 1099 -16.29 -34.98 -53.07
C ASN A 1099 -17.67 -35.23 -53.68
N THR A 1100 -17.83 -36.33 -54.41
CA THR A 1100 -19.02 -36.67 -55.21
C THR A 1100 -20.30 -36.89 -54.38
N GLU A 1101 -20.21 -37.11 -53.07
CA GLU A 1101 -21.36 -37.29 -52.17
C GLU A 1101 -22.24 -36.03 -52.04
N PHE A 1102 -21.71 -34.83 -52.29
CA PHE A 1102 -22.51 -33.60 -52.21
C PHE A 1102 -23.54 -33.42 -53.34
N SER A 1103 -23.50 -34.27 -54.37
CA SER A 1103 -24.44 -34.22 -55.51
C SER A 1103 -25.86 -34.69 -55.15
N SER A 1104 -26.03 -35.55 -54.14
CA SER A 1104 -27.33 -36.16 -53.79
C SER A 1104 -28.10 -35.41 -52.70
N PHE A 1105 -27.50 -34.39 -52.07
CA PHE A 1105 -28.09 -33.64 -50.95
C PHE A 1105 -29.02 -32.48 -51.36
N TRP A 1106 -29.16 -32.17 -52.65
CA TRP A 1106 -29.87 -30.98 -53.14
C TRP A 1106 -31.39 -31.14 -53.32
N THR A 1107 -31.92 -32.35 -53.16
CA THR A 1107 -33.35 -32.67 -53.35
C THR A 1107 -34.34 -32.00 -52.39
N PRO A 1108 -34.03 -31.68 -51.10
CA PRO A 1108 -35.04 -31.14 -50.18
C PRO A 1108 -35.46 -29.68 -50.43
N TYR A 1109 -34.72 -28.89 -51.22
CA TYR A 1109 -34.92 -27.44 -51.34
C TYR A 1109 -35.21 -26.92 -52.76
N GLY A 1110 -35.57 -27.80 -53.70
CA GLY A 1110 -36.11 -27.38 -55.00
C GLY A 1110 -35.16 -26.60 -55.93
N PHE A 1111 -33.85 -26.61 -55.68
CA PHE A 1111 -32.87 -26.02 -56.59
C PHE A 1111 -32.65 -26.91 -57.83
N ILE A 1112 -33.55 -26.78 -58.80
CA ILE A 1112 -33.34 -27.30 -60.15
C ILE A 1112 -32.14 -26.57 -60.76
N THR A 1113 -31.05 -27.29 -61.02
CA THR A 1113 -29.91 -26.75 -61.78
C THR A 1113 -30.39 -26.33 -63.17
N GLY A 1114 -30.28 -25.05 -63.50
CA GLY A 1114 -30.91 -24.41 -64.66
C GLY A 1114 -30.43 -24.86 -66.03
N ARG A 1115 -30.76 -26.10 -66.44
CA ARG A 1115 -30.67 -26.62 -67.82
C ARG A 1115 -31.75 -27.69 -68.07
N THR A 1116 -33.03 -27.28 -68.11
CA THR A 1116 -34.09 -27.76 -69.04
C THR A 1116 -35.49 -27.34 -68.55
N VAL A 1117 -35.91 -26.11 -68.82
CA VAL A 1117 -37.35 -25.75 -68.82
C VAL A 1117 -37.65 -24.85 -70.01
N THR A 1118 -37.70 -25.45 -71.20
CA THR A 1118 -38.33 -24.87 -72.39
C THR A 1118 -39.10 -25.95 -73.16
N LYS A 1119 -40.23 -26.39 -72.60
CA LYS A 1119 -41.42 -26.82 -73.36
C LYS A 1119 -42.61 -27.19 -72.47
N ARG A 1120 -43.80 -26.87 -72.97
CA ARG A 1120 -45.15 -27.25 -72.52
C ARG A 1120 -45.65 -26.61 -71.21
N ALA A 1121 -46.23 -25.44 -71.40
CA ALA A 1121 -47.47 -25.09 -70.71
C ALA A 1121 -48.64 -25.93 -71.25
N THR A 1122 -49.52 -26.37 -70.34
CA THR A 1122 -50.98 -26.50 -70.40
C THR A 1122 -51.44 -26.84 -69.00
#